data_AF-A0A814GXI2-F1
#
_entry.id   AF-A0A814GXI2-F1
#
_cell.length_a   1.000
_cell.length_b   1.000
_cell.length_c   1.000
_cell.angle_alpha   90.00
_cell.angle_beta   90.00
_cell.angle_gamma   90.00
#
_symmetry.space_group_name_H-M   'P 1'
#
loop_
_entity.id
_entity.type
_entity.pdbx_description
1 polymer ?
#
loop_
_entity_poly.entity_id
_entity_poly.type
_entity_poly.pdbx_seq_one_letter_code
_entity_poly.pdbx_strand_id
1 'polypeptide(L)'
;MQSAPPDNAVTYKLVVVGDGGVGKSALTIQFFQKMFVEDYDPTIEDSYIQHVEVDGQVCILDVLDTAGQEEFSALREQYMRKGDGFLIVYSVIDSNSCKNTRQFYNQILRVKDRKCYPMILVANKIDLVHLRKISEEEGRELAAELQIPYIETSAKVPPVSVEAAFHELVRAIRRQNQNPMPLRKKRRYLNRCRLIVHIQCQAQRSFGIDFDRNTFVKDGKPFRYVSGSIHMYRMPREYWADRLQRMWAAGLNAIQTYVFWDQHESVKGIYNFDDNNDLVAFIQLAQKIGFLVILRVGPYGCGEHEFGGLPWWLLRDLTDVQFRQMNSIYLNAVNQWMSVLLPKIRPLLYNNGGSVISVQIENEYGSYPACDHDYMSYLRDIFRQYLGENVVLFTVDGDGLDYLKCGTVKGAYATVDFGPGTNINASFSTQRQYAPNGPLINTEFYPGWLDLWGYKHSTVDTADIVRTLDQMLSIGVNVNFYMFYGGTNFGFTSGADPDYKPQPTSYDYDAPISEPGDITSKYMAIRTLIGKYLPLPSVPIPANNTKKAYGSVQLTFKQSLLSYIKNHSPHCETSTYPKRFEELGQNQAFVVYSTVLSNPAVQGKVLDLSGVRDRAYVLLGEKSIGTAYRANSSSLKLTIQAPGNRETNLNIIVENMGRLNFGGFLLDTKGFVRNITLNGQILSNWTMCTSGALFDQAPTDFNANQANDFDPNAPNIFSGNFSVTDKIPSDTFLLPTTITNGYWPKGVAYINQYNLGRYWPVVGPQVTLYAPAPWLKPSANNSLTMVELQSSPCGTQTTCSVELVDYPILDKPTLFEAPILYKRQHRDNHLSDN
;
A
#
# COMPACT_ATOMS: atom_id res chain seq x y z
N MET A 1 2.96 9.55 -37.78
CA MET A 1 1.79 10.45 -37.72
C MET A 1 0.56 9.63 -38.10
N GLN A 2 -0.23 9.19 -37.11
CA GLN A 2 -1.58 8.67 -37.31
C GLN A 2 -2.54 9.79 -36.89
N SER A 3 -3.50 10.12 -37.76
CA SER A 3 -4.51 11.16 -37.54
C SER A 3 -5.37 10.84 -36.32
N ALA A 4 -5.67 11.86 -35.51
CA ALA A 4 -6.63 11.74 -34.41
C ALA A 4 -7.99 11.24 -34.93
N PRO A 5 -8.65 10.29 -34.24
CA PRO A 5 -9.92 9.75 -34.69
C PRO A 5 -11.04 10.80 -34.52
N PRO A 6 -12.08 10.78 -35.37
CA PRO A 6 -13.18 11.74 -35.31
C PRO A 6 -14.00 11.57 -34.03
N ASP A 7 -14.48 12.68 -33.44
CA ASP A 7 -15.25 12.78 -32.19
C ASP A 7 -16.58 11.99 -32.15
N ASN A 8 -16.94 11.28 -33.23
CA ASN A 8 -18.18 10.52 -33.39
C ASN A 8 -17.96 9.02 -33.72
N ALA A 9 -16.80 8.44 -33.39
CA ALA A 9 -16.55 7.01 -33.64
C ALA A 9 -17.52 6.12 -32.82
N VAL A 10 -18.23 5.22 -33.51
CA VAL A 10 -19.19 4.30 -32.87
C VAL A 10 -18.46 3.29 -31.99
N THR A 11 -18.91 3.13 -30.75
CA THR A 11 -18.40 2.11 -29.82
C THR A 11 -19.19 0.81 -29.95
N TYR A 12 -18.49 -0.31 -30.07
CA TYR A 12 -19.05 -1.66 -30.02
C TYR A 12 -18.57 -2.40 -28.78
N LYS A 13 -19.51 -2.83 -27.94
CA LYS A 13 -19.22 -3.62 -26.73
C LYS A 13 -19.19 -5.11 -27.06
N LEU A 14 -18.01 -5.70 -27.14
CA LEU A 14 -17.84 -7.11 -27.46
C LEU A 14 -17.57 -7.90 -26.19
N VAL A 15 -18.13 -9.09 -26.05
CA VAL A 15 -17.90 -9.93 -24.86
C VAL A 15 -17.37 -11.29 -25.29
N VAL A 16 -16.25 -11.73 -24.70
CA VAL A 16 -15.63 -13.03 -24.97
C VAL A 16 -16.09 -14.02 -23.89
N VAL A 17 -16.80 -15.08 -24.29
CA VAL A 17 -17.36 -16.09 -23.38
C VAL A 17 -16.95 -17.50 -23.78
N GLY A 18 -16.92 -18.42 -22.82
CA GLY A 18 -16.49 -19.80 -23.02
C GLY A 18 -15.90 -20.39 -21.74
N ASP A 19 -15.68 -21.70 -21.72
CA ASP A 19 -15.20 -22.44 -20.54
C ASP A 19 -13.82 -21.97 -20.03
N GLY A 20 -13.46 -22.39 -18.83
CA GLY A 20 -12.14 -22.18 -18.25
C GLY A 20 -11.04 -22.79 -19.14
N GLY A 21 -9.92 -22.08 -19.31
CA GLY A 21 -8.76 -22.61 -20.01
C GLY A 21 -8.86 -22.70 -21.55
N VAL A 22 -9.95 -22.23 -22.17
CA VAL A 22 -10.10 -22.27 -23.64
C VAL A 22 -9.24 -21.24 -24.40
N GLY A 23 -8.60 -20.31 -23.67
CA GLY A 23 -7.71 -19.29 -24.24
C GLY A 23 -8.40 -17.99 -24.65
N LYS A 24 -9.46 -17.58 -23.94
CA LYS A 24 -10.16 -16.29 -24.14
C LYS A 24 -9.21 -15.10 -23.94
N SER A 25 -8.54 -15.07 -22.79
CA SER A 25 -7.58 -14.05 -22.41
C SER A 25 -6.40 -14.01 -23.37
N ALA A 26 -5.89 -15.18 -23.78
CA ALA A 26 -4.84 -15.27 -24.80
C ALA A 26 -5.27 -14.65 -26.14
N LEU A 27 -6.51 -14.87 -26.59
CA LEU A 27 -7.04 -14.23 -27.81
C LEU A 27 -7.17 -12.72 -27.65
N THR A 28 -7.69 -12.26 -26.50
CA THR A 28 -7.87 -10.83 -26.22
C THR A 28 -6.52 -10.13 -26.14
N ILE A 29 -5.57 -10.63 -25.35
CA ILE A 29 -4.21 -10.07 -25.24
C ILE A 29 -3.51 -10.09 -26.60
N GLN A 30 -3.59 -11.18 -27.35
CA GLN A 30 -2.98 -11.25 -28.69
C GLN A 30 -3.60 -10.24 -29.66
N PHE A 31 -4.90 -9.94 -29.54
CA PHE A 31 -5.56 -8.93 -30.38
C PHE A 31 -5.06 -7.52 -30.06
N PHE A 32 -5.06 -7.14 -28.78
CA PHE A 32 -4.76 -5.78 -28.29
C PHE A 32 -3.26 -5.47 -28.22
N GLN A 33 -2.47 -6.39 -27.68
CA GLN A 33 -1.06 -6.18 -27.35
C GLN A 33 -0.10 -6.87 -28.33
N LYS A 34 -0.64 -7.67 -29.27
CA LYS A 34 0.14 -8.42 -30.27
C LYS A 34 1.21 -9.35 -29.65
N MET A 35 0.96 -9.83 -28.43
CA MET A 35 1.86 -10.71 -27.68
C MET A 35 1.14 -11.94 -27.11
N PHE A 36 1.87 -13.04 -26.98
CA PHE A 36 1.40 -14.28 -26.38
C PHE A 36 2.08 -14.49 -25.02
N VAL A 37 1.28 -14.69 -23.97
CA VAL A 37 1.73 -14.89 -22.60
C VAL A 37 1.60 -16.37 -22.24
N GLU A 38 2.70 -16.99 -21.81
CA GLU A 38 2.74 -18.43 -21.52
C GLU A 38 2.17 -18.77 -20.13
N ASP A 39 2.38 -17.89 -19.14
CA ASP A 39 1.88 -18.02 -17.77
C ASP A 39 0.88 -16.92 -17.44
N TYR A 40 -0.35 -17.27 -17.07
CA TYR A 40 -1.42 -16.30 -16.81
C TYR A 40 -2.23 -16.66 -15.55
N ASP A 41 -2.66 -15.63 -14.83
CA ASP A 41 -3.59 -15.76 -13.70
C ASP A 41 -5.03 -15.97 -14.20
N PRO A 42 -5.85 -16.82 -13.56
CA PRO A 42 -7.23 -17.04 -13.98
C PRO A 42 -8.06 -15.75 -13.98
N THR A 43 -8.48 -15.30 -15.17
CA THR A 43 -9.27 -14.08 -15.35
C THR A 43 -10.64 -14.17 -14.68
N ILE A 44 -10.99 -13.11 -13.94
CA ILE A 44 -12.34 -12.88 -13.40
C ILE A 44 -13.15 -12.02 -14.37
N GLU A 45 -12.62 -10.83 -14.73
CA GLU A 45 -13.18 -9.90 -15.71
C GLU A 45 -12.12 -8.85 -16.06
N ASP A 46 -11.77 -8.71 -17.35
CA ASP A 46 -10.85 -7.68 -17.84
C ASP A 46 -11.46 -6.92 -19.02
N SER A 47 -11.33 -5.59 -19.04
CA SER A 47 -11.88 -4.73 -20.10
C SER A 47 -10.76 -4.05 -20.87
N TYR A 48 -10.85 -4.12 -22.20
CA TYR A 48 -9.87 -3.59 -23.13
C TYR A 48 -10.55 -2.66 -24.13
N ILE A 49 -10.00 -1.46 -24.33
CA ILE A 49 -10.55 -0.46 -25.26
C ILE A 49 -9.50 -0.10 -26.32
N GLN A 50 -9.86 -0.22 -27.60
CA GLN A 50 -8.96 0.13 -28.71
C GLN A 50 -9.72 0.70 -29.90
N HIS A 51 -9.08 1.66 -30.58
CA HIS A 51 -9.53 2.16 -31.87
C HIS A 51 -9.10 1.21 -32.99
N VAL A 52 -10.05 0.76 -33.80
CA VAL A 52 -9.82 -0.20 -34.86
C VAL A 52 -10.56 0.24 -36.12
N GLU A 53 -9.93 0.08 -37.28
CA GLU A 53 -10.56 0.28 -38.58
C GLU A 53 -11.12 -1.05 -39.09
N VAL A 54 -12.45 -1.11 -39.24
CA VAL A 54 -13.14 -2.30 -39.80
C VAL A 54 -13.87 -1.89 -41.07
N ASP A 55 -13.47 -2.49 -42.20
CA ASP A 55 -14.01 -2.23 -43.55
C ASP A 55 -13.99 -0.74 -43.93
N GLY A 56 -12.88 -0.03 -43.65
CA GLY A 56 -12.72 1.39 -43.98
C GLY A 56 -13.39 2.36 -43.02
N GLN A 57 -13.97 1.87 -41.90
CA GLN A 57 -14.62 2.70 -40.88
C GLN A 57 -13.96 2.53 -39.52
N VAL A 58 -13.47 3.63 -38.96
CA VAL A 58 -12.89 3.69 -37.60
C VAL A 58 -14.01 3.55 -36.56
N CYS A 59 -13.85 2.58 -35.64
CA CYS A 59 -14.73 2.37 -34.51
C CYS A 59 -13.93 2.09 -33.23
N ILE A 60 -14.60 2.18 -32.09
CA ILE A 60 -14.02 1.85 -30.78
C ILE A 60 -14.52 0.47 -30.38
N LEU A 61 -13.61 -0.46 -30.11
CA LEU A 61 -13.96 -1.77 -29.55
C LEU A 61 -13.76 -1.70 -28.04
N ASP A 62 -14.82 -1.95 -27.28
CA ASP A 62 -14.83 -2.13 -25.83
C ASP A 62 -15.04 -3.63 -25.58
N VAL A 63 -13.93 -4.36 -25.44
CA VAL A 63 -13.91 -5.81 -25.35
C VAL A 63 -13.82 -6.23 -23.89
N LEU A 64 -14.78 -7.04 -23.45
CA LEU A 64 -14.81 -7.63 -22.13
C LEU A 64 -14.39 -9.10 -22.19
N ASP A 65 -13.25 -9.43 -21.59
CA ASP A 65 -12.83 -10.80 -21.33
C ASP A 65 -13.44 -11.29 -20.00
N THR A 66 -13.94 -12.52 -19.98
CA THR A 66 -14.78 -13.03 -18.88
C THR A 66 -14.23 -14.31 -18.26
N ALA A 67 -14.55 -14.54 -16.98
CA ALA A 67 -14.24 -15.80 -16.29
C ALA A 67 -14.88 -17.03 -16.95
N GLY A 68 -14.05 -18.06 -17.16
CA GLY A 68 -14.52 -19.37 -17.66
C GLY A 68 -14.97 -20.36 -16.57
N GLN A 69 -14.76 -20.05 -15.29
CA GLN A 69 -15.06 -20.93 -14.15
C GLN A 69 -16.55 -20.83 -13.74
N GLU A 70 -17.18 -21.94 -13.34
CA GLU A 70 -18.62 -22.01 -13.04
C GLU A 70 -19.01 -21.18 -11.81
N GLU A 71 -18.06 -20.98 -10.88
CA GLU A 71 -18.16 -20.22 -9.63
C GLU A 71 -18.49 -18.73 -9.87
N PHE A 72 -18.24 -18.21 -11.08
CA PHE A 72 -18.57 -16.83 -11.50
C PHE A 72 -19.81 -16.73 -12.40
N SER A 73 -20.62 -17.79 -12.51
CA SER A 73 -21.82 -17.83 -13.36
C SER A 73 -22.85 -16.72 -13.09
N ALA A 74 -22.95 -16.24 -11.85
CA ALA A 74 -23.84 -15.14 -11.45
C ALA A 74 -23.47 -13.79 -12.11
N LEU A 75 -22.18 -13.54 -12.36
CA LEU A 75 -21.70 -12.33 -13.01
C LEU A 75 -21.91 -12.38 -14.54
N ARG A 76 -21.89 -13.58 -15.15
CA ARG A 76 -22.04 -13.78 -16.60
C ARG A 76 -23.32 -13.16 -17.17
N GLU A 77 -24.45 -13.23 -16.46
CA GLU A 77 -25.70 -12.62 -16.93
C GLU A 77 -25.62 -11.08 -17.04
N GLN A 78 -24.87 -10.43 -16.15
CA GLN A 78 -24.77 -8.97 -16.14
C GLN A 78 -24.05 -8.44 -17.38
N TYR A 79 -22.97 -9.10 -17.79
CA TYR A 79 -22.21 -8.73 -18.99
C TYR A 79 -22.97 -9.10 -20.27
N MET A 80 -23.64 -10.25 -20.27
CA MET A 80 -24.52 -10.66 -21.38
C MET A 80 -25.66 -9.66 -21.60
N ARG A 81 -26.12 -8.89 -20.60
CA ARG A 81 -27.12 -7.82 -20.83
C ARG A 81 -26.54 -6.65 -21.60
N LYS A 82 -25.27 -6.29 -21.36
CA LYS A 82 -24.65 -5.06 -21.90
C LYS A 82 -23.90 -5.24 -23.23
N GLY A 83 -23.50 -6.46 -23.60
CA GLY A 83 -22.73 -6.72 -24.83
C GLY A 83 -23.51 -6.51 -26.13
N ASP A 84 -22.94 -5.82 -27.10
CA ASP A 84 -23.50 -5.62 -28.44
C ASP A 84 -23.30 -6.86 -29.34
N GLY A 85 -22.24 -7.64 -29.09
CA GLY A 85 -22.02 -8.95 -29.70
C GLY A 85 -21.12 -9.86 -28.86
N PHE A 86 -21.09 -11.15 -29.18
CA PHE A 86 -20.39 -12.17 -28.38
C PHE A 86 -19.47 -13.07 -29.21
N LEU A 87 -18.24 -13.28 -28.73
CA LEU A 87 -17.38 -14.37 -29.19
C LEU A 87 -17.60 -15.57 -28.26
N ILE A 88 -18.07 -16.69 -28.80
CA ILE A 88 -18.20 -17.95 -28.04
C ILE A 88 -16.98 -18.81 -28.37
N VAL A 89 -16.05 -18.88 -27.43
CA VAL A 89 -14.74 -19.51 -27.61
C VAL A 89 -14.74 -20.91 -26.99
N TYR A 90 -14.30 -21.89 -27.75
CA TYR A 90 -13.96 -23.22 -27.25
C TYR A 90 -12.55 -23.62 -27.68
N SER A 91 -12.00 -24.67 -27.07
CA SER A 91 -10.67 -25.19 -27.36
C SER A 91 -10.77 -26.44 -28.22
N VAL A 92 -10.06 -26.51 -29.36
CA VAL A 92 -10.08 -27.69 -30.24
C VAL A 92 -9.48 -28.95 -29.62
N ILE A 93 -8.75 -28.80 -28.50
CA ILE A 93 -8.17 -29.90 -27.71
C ILE A 93 -9.08 -30.38 -26.57
N ASP A 94 -10.26 -29.76 -26.40
CA ASP A 94 -11.23 -30.08 -25.35
C ASP A 94 -12.66 -30.20 -25.90
N SER A 95 -13.10 -31.44 -26.13
CA SER A 95 -14.44 -31.80 -26.58
C SER A 95 -15.57 -31.32 -25.66
N ASN A 96 -15.33 -31.14 -24.35
CA ASN A 96 -16.36 -30.66 -23.43
C ASN A 96 -16.59 -29.16 -23.63
N SER A 97 -15.53 -28.38 -23.78
CA SER A 97 -15.64 -26.94 -24.07
C SER A 97 -16.47 -26.64 -25.33
N CYS A 98 -16.36 -27.48 -26.36
CA CYS A 98 -17.17 -27.38 -27.58
C CYS A 98 -18.64 -27.71 -27.34
N LYS A 99 -18.95 -28.77 -26.57
CA LYS A 99 -20.33 -29.11 -26.22
C LYS A 99 -21.01 -28.00 -25.41
N ASN A 100 -20.27 -27.38 -24.49
CA ASN A 100 -20.77 -26.34 -23.59
C ASN A 100 -21.08 -25.01 -24.30
N THR A 101 -20.58 -24.78 -25.52
CA THR A 101 -20.91 -23.58 -26.32
C THR A 101 -22.43 -23.40 -26.52
N ARG A 102 -23.20 -24.50 -26.62
CA ARG A 102 -24.67 -24.46 -26.71
C ARG A 102 -25.31 -23.80 -25.49
N GLN A 103 -24.73 -23.99 -24.31
CA GLN A 103 -25.22 -23.38 -23.07
C GLN A 103 -25.02 -21.86 -23.12
N PHE A 104 -23.83 -21.39 -23.49
CA PHE A 104 -23.54 -19.96 -23.62
C PHE A 104 -24.43 -19.30 -24.68
N TYR A 105 -24.59 -19.95 -25.85
CA TYR A 105 -25.48 -19.49 -26.91
C TYR A 105 -26.93 -19.30 -26.41
N ASN A 106 -27.50 -20.33 -25.77
CA ASN A 106 -28.86 -20.28 -25.25
C ASN A 106 -29.02 -19.24 -24.12
N GLN A 107 -28.00 -19.09 -23.27
CA GLN A 107 -27.99 -18.11 -22.20
C GLN A 107 -27.99 -16.68 -22.74
N ILE A 108 -27.17 -16.39 -23.76
CA ILE A 108 -27.14 -15.07 -24.42
C ILE A 108 -28.52 -14.75 -25.01
N LEU A 109 -29.13 -15.66 -25.78
CA LEU A 109 -30.46 -15.43 -26.35
C LEU A 109 -31.53 -15.19 -25.30
N ARG A 110 -31.48 -15.95 -24.19
CA ARG A 110 -32.40 -15.79 -23.06
C ARG A 110 -32.23 -14.43 -22.39
N VAL A 111 -31.00 -14.01 -22.11
CA VAL A 111 -30.68 -12.74 -21.46
C VAL A 111 -31.03 -11.54 -22.36
N LYS A 112 -30.82 -11.67 -23.68
CA LYS A 112 -31.17 -10.65 -24.67
C LYS A 112 -32.65 -10.62 -25.03
N ASP A 113 -33.43 -11.61 -24.62
CA ASP A 113 -34.84 -11.79 -24.99
C ASP A 113 -35.06 -11.74 -26.51
N ARG A 114 -34.13 -12.35 -27.28
CA ARG A 114 -34.16 -12.40 -28.76
C ARG A 114 -34.04 -13.84 -29.27
N LYS A 115 -34.52 -14.08 -30.49
CA LYS A 115 -34.36 -15.38 -31.19
C LYS A 115 -33.00 -15.55 -31.86
N CYS A 116 -32.33 -14.44 -32.17
CA CYS A 116 -31.02 -14.37 -32.76
C CYS A 116 -30.31 -13.11 -32.23
N TYR A 117 -29.00 -13.16 -32.09
CA TYR A 117 -28.17 -12.04 -31.63
C TYR A 117 -26.79 -12.13 -32.30
N PRO A 118 -26.02 -11.04 -32.48
CA PRO A 118 -24.70 -11.09 -33.10
C PRO A 118 -23.76 -11.90 -32.22
N MET A 119 -23.37 -13.06 -32.74
CA MET A 119 -22.45 -13.98 -32.09
C MET A 119 -21.57 -14.62 -33.16
N ILE A 120 -20.37 -15.04 -32.80
CA ILE A 120 -19.48 -15.85 -33.63
C ILE A 120 -18.94 -17.02 -32.81
N LEU A 121 -18.88 -18.20 -33.42
CA LEU A 121 -18.27 -19.39 -32.82
C LEU A 121 -16.78 -19.42 -33.15
N VAL A 122 -15.94 -19.49 -32.13
CA VAL A 122 -14.47 -19.41 -32.25
C VAL A 122 -13.83 -20.70 -31.74
N ALA A 123 -13.16 -21.41 -32.64
CA ALA A 123 -12.40 -22.63 -32.34
C ALA A 123 -10.93 -22.27 -32.11
N ASN A 124 -10.49 -22.25 -30.86
CA ASN A 124 -9.16 -21.79 -30.47
C ASN A 124 -8.16 -22.93 -30.26
N LYS A 125 -6.87 -22.59 -30.28
CA LYS A 125 -5.71 -23.50 -30.10
C LYS A 125 -5.46 -24.46 -31.26
N ILE A 126 -5.75 -24.03 -32.49
CA ILE A 126 -5.54 -24.86 -33.69
C ILE A 126 -4.06 -25.17 -33.98
N ASP A 127 -3.14 -24.43 -33.37
CA ASP A 127 -1.71 -24.70 -33.39
C ASP A 127 -1.34 -26.04 -32.72
N LEU A 128 -2.18 -26.54 -31.80
CA LEU A 128 -1.99 -27.80 -31.11
C LEU A 128 -2.53 -28.99 -31.93
N VAL A 129 -2.07 -29.12 -33.17
CA VAL A 129 -2.56 -30.12 -34.15
C VAL A 129 -2.55 -31.54 -33.59
N HIS A 130 -1.51 -31.90 -32.83
CA HIS A 130 -1.33 -33.25 -32.27
C HIS A 130 -2.29 -33.56 -31.11
N LEU A 131 -2.84 -32.54 -30.47
CA LEU A 131 -3.76 -32.65 -29.33
C LEU A 131 -5.21 -32.39 -29.75
N ARG A 132 -5.46 -32.13 -31.03
CA ARG A 132 -6.77 -31.78 -31.58
C ARG A 132 -7.75 -32.95 -31.42
N LYS A 133 -8.89 -32.67 -30.79
CA LYS A 133 -9.99 -33.62 -30.56
C LYS A 133 -11.26 -33.29 -31.33
N ILE A 134 -11.36 -32.07 -31.88
CA ILE A 134 -12.53 -31.60 -32.63
C ILE A 134 -12.05 -31.15 -34.01
N SER A 135 -12.57 -31.78 -35.05
CA SER A 135 -12.29 -31.44 -36.45
C SER A 135 -12.91 -30.10 -36.84
N GLU A 136 -12.43 -29.51 -37.94
CA GLU A 136 -13.00 -28.28 -38.49
C GLU A 136 -14.44 -28.51 -38.95
N GLU A 137 -14.72 -29.70 -39.50
CA GLU A 137 -16.05 -30.11 -39.96
C GLU A 137 -17.06 -30.13 -38.79
N GLU A 138 -16.71 -30.75 -37.67
CA GLU A 138 -17.56 -30.75 -36.46
C GLU A 138 -17.83 -29.34 -35.93
N GLY A 139 -16.83 -28.44 -35.99
CA GLY A 139 -16.99 -27.04 -35.61
C GLY A 139 -17.95 -26.29 -36.54
N ARG A 140 -17.84 -26.53 -37.86
CA ARG A 140 -18.72 -25.95 -38.89
C ARG A 140 -20.15 -26.48 -38.78
N GLU A 141 -20.33 -27.77 -38.51
CA GLU A 141 -21.64 -28.37 -38.28
C GLU A 141 -22.33 -27.75 -37.07
N LEU A 142 -21.60 -27.56 -35.96
CA LEU A 142 -22.12 -26.88 -34.77
C LEU A 142 -22.49 -25.43 -35.04
N ALA A 143 -21.66 -24.69 -35.78
CA ALA A 143 -21.99 -23.31 -36.16
C ALA A 143 -23.22 -23.24 -37.08
N ALA A 144 -23.38 -24.20 -38.00
CA ALA A 144 -24.55 -24.31 -38.86
C ALA A 144 -25.82 -24.65 -38.07
N GLU A 145 -25.73 -25.56 -37.09
CA GLU A 145 -26.80 -25.87 -36.13
C GLU A 145 -27.24 -24.60 -35.36
N LEU A 146 -26.28 -23.82 -34.88
CA LEU A 146 -26.52 -22.59 -34.12
C LEU A 146 -26.86 -21.38 -35.00
N GLN A 147 -26.72 -21.49 -36.33
CA GLN A 147 -26.91 -20.40 -37.30
C GLN A 147 -26.04 -19.16 -37.03
N ILE A 148 -24.79 -19.36 -36.62
CA ILE A 148 -23.80 -18.29 -36.39
C ILE A 148 -22.53 -18.52 -37.20
N PRO A 149 -21.74 -17.49 -37.53
CA PRO A 149 -20.47 -17.66 -38.23
C PRO A 149 -19.46 -18.49 -37.43
N TYR A 150 -18.54 -19.14 -38.14
CA TYR A 150 -17.49 -19.99 -37.58
C TYR A 150 -16.11 -19.47 -37.98
N ILE A 151 -15.16 -19.47 -37.04
CA ILE A 151 -13.77 -19.15 -37.32
C ILE A 151 -12.81 -19.98 -36.45
N GLU A 152 -11.72 -20.46 -37.05
CA GLU A 152 -10.61 -21.10 -36.34
C GLU A 152 -9.52 -20.09 -36.00
N THR A 153 -8.98 -20.15 -34.78
CA THR A 153 -7.97 -19.21 -34.28
C THR A 153 -6.81 -19.91 -33.56
N SER A 154 -5.63 -19.30 -33.64
CA SER A 154 -4.54 -19.55 -32.70
C SER A 154 -4.02 -18.23 -32.16
N ALA A 155 -3.96 -18.12 -30.83
CA ALA A 155 -3.32 -16.99 -30.14
C ALA A 155 -1.78 -17.13 -30.10
N LYS A 156 -1.23 -18.31 -30.37
CA LYS A 156 0.22 -18.57 -30.33
C LYS A 156 0.91 -17.86 -31.49
N VAL A 157 2.17 -17.44 -31.29
CA VAL A 157 2.94 -16.77 -32.34
C VAL A 157 3.46 -17.78 -33.37
N PRO A 158 3.26 -17.56 -34.69
CA PRO A 158 2.50 -16.46 -35.30
C PRO A 158 0.98 -16.65 -35.19
N PRO A 159 0.22 -15.59 -34.83
CA PRO A 159 -1.21 -15.71 -34.59
C PRO A 159 -1.97 -16.04 -35.88
N VAL A 160 -3.03 -16.85 -35.75
CA VAL A 160 -3.91 -17.23 -36.87
C VAL A 160 -5.31 -16.70 -36.61
N SER A 161 -5.82 -15.87 -37.54
CA SER A 161 -7.21 -15.40 -37.60
C SER A 161 -7.77 -14.68 -36.35
N VAL A 162 -6.93 -14.28 -35.40
CA VAL A 162 -7.34 -13.58 -34.17
C VAL A 162 -8.05 -12.26 -34.51
N GLU A 163 -7.45 -11.42 -35.35
CA GLU A 163 -8.02 -10.14 -35.77
C GLU A 163 -9.32 -10.31 -36.58
N ALA A 164 -9.36 -11.32 -37.44
CA ALA A 164 -10.54 -11.63 -38.23
C ALA A 164 -11.76 -12.01 -37.37
N ALA A 165 -11.55 -12.66 -36.21
CA ALA A 165 -12.63 -13.05 -35.32
C ALA A 165 -13.35 -11.83 -34.71
N PHE A 166 -12.59 -10.83 -34.25
CA PHE A 166 -13.16 -9.60 -33.71
C PHE A 166 -13.81 -8.74 -34.81
N HIS A 167 -13.18 -8.65 -35.99
CA HIS A 167 -13.72 -7.88 -37.11
C HIS A 167 -15.04 -8.49 -37.65
N GLU A 168 -15.15 -9.82 -37.77
CA GLU A 168 -16.37 -10.45 -38.25
C GLU A 168 -17.53 -10.27 -37.26
N LEU A 169 -17.26 -10.24 -35.95
CA LEU A 169 -18.30 -9.92 -34.97
C LEU A 169 -18.82 -8.49 -35.13
N VAL A 170 -17.93 -7.52 -35.37
CA VAL A 170 -18.34 -6.13 -35.67
C VAL A 170 -19.23 -6.08 -36.92
N ARG A 171 -18.89 -6.84 -37.98
CA ARG A 171 -19.74 -6.97 -39.18
C ARG A 171 -21.10 -7.57 -38.85
N ALA A 172 -21.17 -8.58 -38.00
CA ALA A 172 -22.43 -9.18 -37.55
C ALA A 172 -23.32 -8.17 -36.81
N ILE A 173 -22.74 -7.34 -35.94
CA ILE A 173 -23.47 -6.26 -35.23
C ILE A 173 -23.99 -5.22 -36.23
N ARG A 174 -23.15 -4.78 -37.18
CA ARG A 174 -23.52 -3.81 -38.22
C ARG A 174 -24.70 -4.32 -39.08
N ARG A 175 -24.67 -5.59 -39.50
CA ARG A 175 -25.76 -6.23 -40.26
C ARG A 175 -27.07 -6.25 -39.46
N GLN A 176 -27.02 -6.54 -38.16
CA GLN A 176 -28.22 -6.56 -37.31
C GLN A 176 -28.83 -5.17 -37.13
N ASN A 177 -28.01 -4.13 -36.98
CA ASN A 177 -28.48 -2.75 -36.80
C ASN A 177 -29.18 -2.20 -38.05
N GLN A 178 -28.85 -2.70 -39.24
CA GLN A 178 -29.52 -2.33 -40.50
C GLN A 178 -30.88 -3.03 -40.69
N ASN A 179 -31.12 -4.18 -40.05
CA ASN A 179 -32.38 -4.95 -40.15
C ASN A 179 -32.86 -5.43 -38.76
N PRO A 180 -33.50 -4.55 -37.94
CA PRO A 180 -33.93 -4.90 -36.59
C PRO A 180 -35.10 -5.90 -36.59
N MET A 181 -34.89 -7.09 -36.01
CA MET A 181 -35.91 -8.14 -35.91
C MET A 181 -36.87 -7.98 -34.71
N PRO A 182 -38.13 -8.48 -34.80
CA PRO A 182 -39.15 -8.28 -33.78
C PRO A 182 -38.89 -9.05 -32.47
N LEU A 183 -39.18 -8.40 -31.33
CA LEU A 183 -39.10 -8.95 -29.97
C LEU A 183 -40.11 -10.08 -29.71
N ARG A 184 -39.80 -10.99 -28.77
CA ARG A 184 -40.65 -12.12 -28.39
C ARG A 184 -41.88 -11.63 -27.59
N LYS A 185 -43.11 -11.85 -28.09
CA LYS A 185 -44.36 -11.39 -27.43
C LYS A 185 -44.57 -12.06 -26.05
N LYS A 186 -44.67 -11.26 -24.97
CA LYS A 186 -45.02 -11.72 -23.61
C LYS A 186 -46.55 -11.75 -23.40
N ARG A 187 -47.05 -12.81 -22.74
CA ARG A 187 -48.46 -12.94 -22.28
C ARG A 187 -48.75 -11.92 -21.16
N ARG A 188 -49.87 -11.20 -21.28
CA ARG A 188 -50.33 -10.16 -20.35
C ARG A 188 -51.04 -10.77 -19.15
N TYR A 189 -50.60 -10.41 -17.93
CA TYR A 189 -51.51 -10.26 -16.79
C TYR A 189 -51.63 -8.77 -16.49
N LEU A 190 -52.87 -8.27 -16.50
CA LEU A 190 -53.19 -6.91 -16.10
C LEU A 190 -53.10 -6.81 -14.57
N ASN A 191 -52.37 -5.81 -14.07
CA ASN A 191 -52.87 -4.95 -13.00
C ASN A 191 -52.27 -3.55 -13.15
N ARG A 192 -53.16 -2.56 -13.12
CA ARG A 192 -52.88 -1.14 -13.30
C ARG A 192 -52.05 -0.61 -12.13
N CYS A 193 -50.85 -0.11 -12.43
CA CYS A 193 -50.29 1.07 -11.78
C CYS A 193 -49.84 2.02 -12.88
N ARG A 194 -50.36 3.24 -12.89
CA ARG A 194 -49.90 4.31 -13.79
C ARG A 194 -48.43 4.59 -13.48
N LEU A 195 -47.52 4.17 -14.35
CA LEU A 195 -46.17 4.72 -14.36
C LEU A 195 -46.20 5.96 -15.25
N ILE A 196 -46.18 7.13 -14.59
CA ILE A 196 -45.71 8.36 -15.21
C ILE A 196 -44.31 8.06 -15.73
N VAL A 197 -44.06 8.24 -17.02
CA VAL A 197 -42.70 8.24 -17.57
C VAL A 197 -42.04 9.51 -17.04
N HIS A 198 -41.47 9.44 -15.84
CA HIS A 198 -40.35 10.29 -15.52
C HIS A 198 -39.21 9.78 -16.39
N ILE A 199 -38.89 10.55 -17.44
CA ILE A 199 -37.50 10.66 -17.86
C ILE A 199 -36.77 11.19 -16.62
N GLN A 200 -36.33 10.29 -15.73
CA GLN A 200 -35.29 10.67 -14.78
C GLN A 200 -34.08 10.94 -15.65
N CYS A 201 -33.86 12.22 -15.93
CA CYS A 201 -32.51 12.75 -16.03
C CYS A 201 -31.76 12.10 -14.86
N GLN A 202 -30.84 11.17 -15.11
CA GLN A 202 -29.96 10.68 -14.05
C GLN A 202 -29.28 11.94 -13.53
N ALA A 203 -29.67 12.38 -12.32
CA ALA A 203 -29.08 13.54 -11.70
C ALA A 203 -27.56 13.35 -11.77
N GLN A 204 -26.88 14.33 -12.37
CA GLN A 204 -25.44 14.32 -12.47
C GLN A 204 -24.87 14.15 -11.06
N ARG A 205 -23.97 13.17 -10.88
CA ARG A 205 -23.36 12.90 -9.58
C ARG A 205 -22.67 14.16 -9.09
N SER A 206 -23.02 14.57 -7.88
CA SER A 206 -22.48 15.79 -7.29
C SER A 206 -22.17 15.58 -5.82
N PHE A 207 -21.01 16.02 -5.37
CA PHE A 207 -20.68 16.15 -3.97
C PHE A 207 -20.20 17.57 -3.69
N GLY A 208 -20.67 18.19 -2.61
CA GLY A 208 -20.31 19.55 -2.27
C GLY A 208 -20.74 19.94 -0.86
N ILE A 209 -20.40 21.17 -0.46
CA ILE A 209 -20.78 21.74 0.83
C ILE A 209 -21.97 22.68 0.64
N ASP A 210 -23.01 22.48 1.42
CA ASP A 210 -24.09 23.45 1.62
C ASP A 210 -23.75 24.26 2.87
N PHE A 211 -23.23 25.47 2.64
CA PHE A 211 -22.79 26.38 3.69
C PHE A 211 -23.99 26.89 4.51
N ASP A 212 -25.13 27.17 3.88
CA ASP A 212 -26.32 27.69 4.57
C ASP A 212 -26.91 26.67 5.55
N ARG A 213 -26.86 25.38 5.18
CA ARG A 213 -27.37 24.28 6.01
C ARG A 213 -26.31 23.58 6.84
N ASN A 214 -25.06 24.06 6.80
CA ASN A 214 -23.93 23.48 7.54
C ASN A 214 -23.77 21.95 7.32
N THR A 215 -23.91 21.48 6.08
CA THR A 215 -23.91 20.04 5.77
C THR A 215 -23.22 19.73 4.45
N PHE A 216 -22.83 18.47 4.24
CA PHE A 216 -22.50 18.02 2.90
C PHE A 216 -23.77 17.74 2.11
N VAL A 217 -23.69 17.89 0.79
CA VAL A 217 -24.76 17.51 -0.13
C VAL A 217 -24.20 16.51 -1.13
N LYS A 218 -24.78 15.31 -1.13
CA LYS A 218 -24.48 14.24 -2.07
C LYS A 218 -25.71 13.99 -2.94
N ASP A 219 -25.57 14.19 -4.24
CA ASP A 219 -26.64 14.07 -5.26
C ASP A 219 -27.91 14.85 -4.87
N GLY A 220 -27.73 16.09 -4.40
CA GLY A 220 -28.83 16.97 -3.97
C GLY A 220 -29.45 16.65 -2.60
N LYS A 221 -28.93 15.66 -1.87
CA LYS A 221 -29.42 15.29 -0.54
C LYS A 221 -28.40 15.59 0.56
N PRO A 222 -28.83 16.05 1.75
CA PRO A 222 -27.95 16.16 2.92
C PRO A 222 -27.23 14.85 3.19
N PHE A 223 -25.94 14.95 3.50
CA PHE A 223 -25.05 13.82 3.65
C PHE A 223 -24.13 14.02 4.86
N ARG A 224 -23.83 12.91 5.52
CA ARG A 224 -22.85 12.84 6.60
C ARG A 224 -22.03 11.57 6.43
N TYR A 225 -20.71 11.69 6.50
CA TYR A 225 -19.85 10.51 6.56
C TYR A 225 -19.49 10.13 8.00
N VAL A 226 -19.33 8.83 8.19
CA VAL A 226 -18.55 8.23 9.28
C VAL A 226 -17.51 7.36 8.59
N SER A 227 -16.26 7.80 8.71
CA SER A 227 -15.11 7.27 7.98
C SER A 227 -14.14 6.57 8.92
N GLY A 228 -13.30 5.70 8.38
CA GLY A 228 -12.15 5.13 9.09
C GLY A 228 -10.90 5.18 8.23
N SER A 229 -9.77 5.52 8.84
CA SER A 229 -8.46 5.48 8.20
C SER A 229 -7.98 4.04 8.03
N ILE A 230 -7.48 3.75 6.83
CA ILE A 230 -6.86 2.50 6.41
C ILE A 230 -5.73 2.81 5.43
N HIS A 231 -4.53 2.28 5.64
CA HIS A 231 -3.38 2.52 4.75
C HIS A 231 -3.06 1.26 3.96
N MET A 232 -3.21 1.31 2.63
CA MET A 232 -3.16 0.10 1.78
C MET A 232 -1.79 -0.62 1.81
N TYR A 233 -0.71 0.13 2.00
CA TYR A 233 0.68 -0.39 2.06
C TYR A 233 1.02 -1.07 3.40
N ARG A 234 0.15 -0.94 4.42
CA ARG A 234 0.35 -1.55 5.75
C ARG A 234 -0.25 -2.94 5.88
N MET A 235 -0.65 -3.54 4.76
CA MET A 235 -1.13 -4.92 4.68
C MET A 235 -0.86 -5.50 3.28
N PRO A 236 -0.79 -6.82 3.12
CA PRO A 236 -0.80 -7.45 1.79
C PRO A 236 -2.10 -7.15 1.02
N ARG A 237 -1.99 -6.99 -0.31
CA ARG A 237 -3.11 -6.70 -1.23
C ARG A 237 -4.25 -7.71 -1.10
N GLU A 238 -3.94 -8.97 -0.82
CA GLU A 238 -4.89 -10.05 -0.61
C GLU A 238 -5.84 -9.78 0.58
N TYR A 239 -5.43 -8.93 1.51
CA TYR A 239 -6.23 -8.54 2.67
C TYR A 239 -7.02 -7.24 2.51
N TRP A 240 -6.83 -6.48 1.43
CA TRP A 240 -7.59 -5.24 1.22
C TRP A 240 -9.10 -5.46 1.27
N ALA A 241 -9.60 -6.49 0.57
CA ALA A 241 -11.03 -6.79 0.54
C ALA A 241 -11.57 -7.17 1.92
N ASP A 242 -10.84 -7.99 2.68
CA ASP A 242 -11.24 -8.39 4.02
C ASP A 242 -11.30 -7.19 4.98
N ARG A 243 -10.25 -6.34 5.01
CA ARG A 243 -10.22 -5.18 5.92
C ARG A 243 -11.33 -4.19 5.58
N LEU A 244 -11.56 -3.92 4.29
CA LEU A 244 -12.65 -3.05 3.83
C LEU A 244 -14.03 -3.65 4.18
N GLN A 245 -14.23 -4.96 4.03
CA GLN A 245 -15.49 -5.60 4.39
C GLN A 245 -15.78 -5.51 5.90
N ARG A 246 -14.76 -5.66 6.76
CA ARG A 246 -14.89 -5.45 8.22
C ARG A 246 -15.26 -4.00 8.53
N MET A 247 -14.58 -3.04 7.91
CA MET A 247 -14.91 -1.62 8.05
C MET A 247 -16.35 -1.33 7.62
N TRP A 248 -16.83 -1.94 6.54
CA TRP A 248 -18.21 -1.76 6.06
C TRP A 248 -19.19 -2.32 7.07
N ALA A 249 -18.95 -3.55 7.56
CA ALA A 249 -19.77 -4.19 8.58
C ALA A 249 -19.83 -3.41 9.92
N ALA A 250 -18.86 -2.53 10.18
CA ALA A 250 -18.85 -1.64 11.35
C ALA A 250 -19.86 -0.48 11.24
N GLY A 251 -20.42 -0.24 10.05
CA GLY A 251 -21.32 0.89 9.79
C GLY A 251 -20.63 2.12 9.21
N LEU A 252 -19.37 2.01 8.81
CA LEU A 252 -18.68 3.09 8.10
C LEU A 252 -19.25 3.21 6.68
N ASN A 253 -19.39 4.44 6.19
CA ASN A 253 -19.88 4.73 4.83
C ASN A 253 -18.83 5.43 3.95
N ALA A 254 -17.67 5.75 4.53
CA ALA A 254 -16.48 6.22 3.83
C ALA A 254 -15.21 5.58 4.41
N ILE A 255 -14.13 5.65 3.65
CA ILE A 255 -12.77 5.38 4.14
C ILE A 255 -11.89 6.60 3.90
N GLN A 256 -10.85 6.75 4.73
CA GLN A 256 -9.79 7.73 4.53
C GLN A 256 -8.47 7.01 4.31
N THR A 257 -7.65 7.49 3.38
CA THR A 257 -6.31 6.91 3.17
C THR A 257 -5.30 7.96 2.71
N TYR A 258 -4.05 7.79 3.13
CA TYR A 258 -2.91 8.55 2.64
C TYR A 258 -2.37 7.98 1.32
N VAL A 259 -1.81 8.88 0.51
CA VAL A 259 -0.91 8.53 -0.59
C VAL A 259 0.49 9.00 -0.22
N PHE A 260 1.36 8.07 0.15
CA PHE A 260 2.75 8.38 0.48
C PHE A 260 3.58 8.43 -0.80
N TRP A 261 4.26 9.56 -1.04
CA TRP A 261 4.98 9.81 -2.28
C TRP A 261 6.19 8.88 -2.43
N ASP A 262 6.95 8.66 -1.36
CA ASP A 262 8.11 7.77 -1.34
C ASP A 262 7.80 6.31 -1.73
N GLN A 263 6.60 5.81 -1.41
CA GLN A 263 6.13 4.48 -1.83
C GLN A 263 5.98 4.36 -3.35
N HIS A 264 5.56 5.45 -4.00
CA HIS A 264 5.33 5.48 -5.44
C HIS A 264 6.53 5.96 -6.25
N GLU A 265 7.44 6.74 -5.67
CA GLU A 265 8.62 7.28 -6.36
C GLU A 265 9.88 7.08 -5.50
N SER A 266 10.16 5.83 -5.14
CA SER A 266 11.33 5.45 -4.32
C SER A 266 12.65 5.78 -5.00
N VAL A 267 12.65 5.85 -6.34
CA VAL A 267 13.73 6.37 -7.18
C VAL A 267 13.18 7.50 -8.03
N LYS A 268 13.85 8.65 -8.02
CA LYS A 268 13.44 9.86 -8.75
C LYS A 268 13.13 9.55 -10.22
N GLY A 269 11.92 9.88 -10.66
CA GLY A 269 11.40 9.68 -12.01
C GLY A 269 10.89 8.27 -12.32
N ILE A 270 10.97 7.32 -11.38
CA ILE A 270 10.47 5.95 -11.55
C ILE A 270 9.25 5.76 -10.65
N TYR A 271 8.09 5.64 -11.28
CA TYR A 271 6.80 5.56 -10.59
C TYR A 271 6.29 4.12 -10.50
N ASN A 272 5.89 3.68 -9.31
CA ASN A 272 5.30 2.36 -9.05
C ASN A 272 3.85 2.49 -8.57
N PHE A 273 2.92 1.91 -9.34
CA PHE A 273 1.50 1.78 -9.01
C PHE A 273 1.01 0.34 -9.18
N ASP A 274 1.92 -0.63 -9.05
CA ASP A 274 1.62 -2.06 -9.20
C ASP A 274 1.48 -2.72 -7.83
N ASP A 275 0.85 -3.90 -7.81
CA ASP A 275 0.71 -4.75 -6.62
C ASP A 275 0.19 -3.98 -5.38
N ASN A 276 0.90 -3.99 -4.25
CA ASN A 276 0.54 -3.26 -3.03
C ASN A 276 0.52 -1.73 -3.21
N ASN A 277 1.11 -1.20 -4.28
CA ASN A 277 1.15 0.23 -4.60
C ASN A 277 0.03 0.67 -5.56
N ASP A 278 -0.90 -0.23 -5.92
CA ASP A 278 -1.99 0.05 -6.85
C ASP A 278 -3.15 0.83 -6.22
N LEU A 279 -2.95 2.15 -6.10
CA LEU A 279 -3.91 3.08 -5.52
C LEU A 279 -5.27 3.05 -6.25
N VAL A 280 -5.24 2.89 -7.56
CA VAL A 280 -6.44 2.90 -8.39
C VAL A 280 -7.28 1.67 -8.08
N ALA A 281 -6.68 0.47 -8.04
CA ALA A 281 -7.41 -0.75 -7.70
C ALA A 281 -7.93 -0.72 -6.26
N PHE A 282 -7.18 -0.17 -5.30
CA PHE A 282 -7.65 -0.05 -3.92
C PHE A 282 -8.90 0.84 -3.81
N ILE A 283 -8.91 2.00 -4.48
CA ILE A 283 -10.07 2.91 -4.50
C ILE A 283 -11.26 2.28 -5.24
N GLN A 284 -11.02 1.59 -6.34
CA GLN A 284 -12.06 0.88 -7.09
C GLN A 284 -12.66 -0.29 -6.29
N LEU A 285 -11.83 -0.99 -5.50
CA LEU A 285 -12.29 -2.03 -4.59
C LEU A 285 -13.18 -1.44 -3.48
N ALA A 286 -12.76 -0.32 -2.87
CA ALA A 286 -13.58 0.40 -1.90
C ALA A 286 -14.93 0.84 -2.51
N GLN A 287 -14.91 1.38 -3.73
CA GLN A 287 -16.12 1.74 -4.49
C GLN A 287 -17.03 0.53 -4.74
N LYS A 288 -16.46 -0.63 -5.12
CA LYS A 288 -17.20 -1.87 -5.39
C LYS A 288 -17.90 -2.40 -4.14
N ILE A 289 -17.28 -2.24 -2.96
CA ILE A 289 -17.89 -2.61 -1.67
C ILE A 289 -19.01 -1.63 -1.28
N GLY A 290 -18.89 -0.36 -1.69
CA GLY A 290 -19.91 0.67 -1.48
C GLY A 290 -19.40 1.91 -0.74
N PHE A 291 -18.10 2.01 -0.49
CA PHE A 291 -17.50 3.14 0.19
C PHE A 291 -17.38 4.38 -0.70
N LEU A 292 -17.55 5.53 -0.07
CA LEU A 292 -16.95 6.79 -0.51
C LEU A 292 -15.51 6.88 -0.01
N VAL A 293 -14.68 7.69 -0.67
CA VAL A 293 -13.25 7.80 -0.33
C VAL A 293 -12.87 9.25 -0.06
N ILE A 294 -12.17 9.47 1.04
CA ILE A 294 -11.49 10.72 1.41
C ILE A 294 -10.00 10.48 1.18
N LEU A 295 -9.41 11.18 0.19
CA LEU A 295 -7.99 11.00 -0.14
C LEU A 295 -7.13 12.06 0.52
N ARG A 296 -5.99 11.64 1.04
CA ARG A 296 -4.98 12.52 1.64
C ARG A 296 -3.70 12.42 0.85
N VAL A 297 -3.47 13.42 0.00
CA VAL A 297 -2.60 13.29 -1.17
C VAL A 297 -1.19 13.84 -0.94
N GLY A 298 -0.97 14.55 0.17
CA GLY A 298 0.33 15.11 0.52
C GLY A 298 0.61 16.47 -0.15
N PRO A 299 1.87 16.79 -0.49
CA PRO A 299 3.00 15.87 -0.72
C PRO A 299 3.63 15.28 0.55
N TYR A 300 3.41 15.91 1.70
CA TYR A 300 3.78 15.38 3.02
C TYR A 300 2.55 14.82 3.73
N GLY A 301 2.67 13.64 4.35
CA GLY A 301 1.58 12.94 5.01
C GLY A 301 1.84 12.51 6.46
N CYS A 302 2.99 12.82 7.06
CA CYS A 302 3.31 12.38 8.43
C CYS A 302 3.11 10.85 8.61
N GLY A 303 2.04 10.45 9.28
CA GLY A 303 1.50 9.09 9.30
C GLY A 303 2.39 8.06 9.99
N GLU A 304 3.38 8.51 10.77
CA GLU A 304 4.44 7.68 11.34
C GLU A 304 5.19 6.86 10.26
N HIS A 305 5.22 7.39 9.04
CA HIS A 305 5.82 6.77 7.86
C HIS A 305 7.20 7.37 7.59
N GLU A 306 8.09 6.61 6.97
CA GLU A 306 9.42 7.06 6.53
C GLU A 306 9.37 8.47 5.93
N PHE A 307 10.10 9.39 6.55
CA PHE A 307 10.22 10.79 6.12
C PHE A 307 8.88 11.53 5.90
N GLY A 308 7.82 11.09 6.58
CA GLY A 308 6.47 11.62 6.41
C GLY A 308 5.89 11.40 5.01
N GLY A 309 6.39 10.39 4.29
CA GLY A 309 6.02 10.08 2.91
C GLY A 309 6.79 10.87 1.86
N LEU A 310 7.73 11.75 2.23
CA LEU A 310 8.60 12.44 1.28
C LEU A 310 9.70 11.49 0.78
N PRO A 311 10.06 11.49 -0.52
CA PRO A 311 11.13 10.64 -0.99
C PRO A 311 12.52 11.04 -0.46
N TRP A 312 13.31 10.05 -0.04
CA TRP A 312 14.66 10.26 0.49
C TRP A 312 15.60 11.00 -0.47
N TRP A 313 15.45 10.83 -1.78
CA TRP A 313 16.33 11.45 -2.77
C TRP A 313 16.20 12.97 -2.80
N LEU A 314 15.14 13.54 -2.21
CA LEU A 314 15.07 14.97 -1.94
C LEU A 314 16.22 15.43 -1.04
N LEU A 315 16.64 14.62 -0.07
CA LEU A 315 17.75 14.96 0.84
C LEU A 315 19.13 14.93 0.16
N ARG A 316 19.28 14.24 -0.98
CA ARG A 316 20.53 14.22 -1.76
C ARG A 316 20.74 15.54 -2.49
N ASP A 317 19.71 16.00 -3.17
CA ASP A 317 19.79 17.15 -4.07
C ASP A 317 19.67 18.50 -3.30
N LEU A 318 19.44 18.46 -1.97
CA LEU A 318 19.00 19.60 -1.18
C LEU A 318 19.73 19.72 0.17
N THR A 319 20.98 20.17 0.14
CA THR A 319 21.82 20.27 1.36
C THR A 319 21.41 21.41 2.30
N ASP A 320 20.67 22.42 1.82
CA ASP A 320 20.26 23.63 2.59
C ASP A 320 18.77 23.99 2.41
N VAL A 321 17.88 23.03 2.10
CA VAL A 321 16.48 23.34 1.74
C VAL A 321 15.50 23.24 2.90
N GLN A 322 14.61 24.22 2.88
CA GLN A 322 13.35 24.29 3.59
C GLN A 322 12.29 23.42 2.89
N PHE A 323 12.02 22.23 3.41
CA PHE A 323 10.88 21.41 2.97
C PHE A 323 9.55 22.11 3.30
N ARG A 324 8.49 21.73 2.57
CA ARG A 324 7.11 22.20 2.83
C ARG A 324 6.99 23.73 2.84
N GLN A 325 7.71 24.40 1.94
CA GLN A 325 7.80 25.86 1.81
C GLN A 325 7.93 26.24 0.32
N MET A 326 7.86 27.52 -0.01
CA MET A 326 8.07 28.10 -1.34
C MET A 326 9.54 28.03 -1.78
N ASN A 327 10.06 26.81 -1.90
CA ASN A 327 11.38 26.53 -2.44
C ASN A 327 11.28 25.94 -3.84
N SER A 328 11.90 26.57 -4.82
CA SER A 328 11.77 26.19 -6.23
C SER A 328 12.23 24.77 -6.54
N ILE A 329 13.25 24.26 -5.84
CA ILE A 329 13.75 22.90 -6.09
C ILE A 329 12.79 21.86 -5.50
N TYR A 330 12.33 22.08 -4.26
CA TYR A 330 11.30 21.24 -3.65
C TYR A 330 10.00 21.27 -4.46
N LEU A 331 9.53 22.46 -4.85
CA LEU A 331 8.29 22.63 -5.61
C LEU A 331 8.36 22.05 -7.02
N ASN A 332 9.52 22.05 -7.67
CA ASN A 332 9.68 21.36 -8.95
C ASN A 332 9.47 19.86 -8.79
N ALA A 333 10.05 19.26 -7.75
CA ALA A 333 9.84 17.84 -7.44
C ALA A 333 8.38 17.54 -7.08
N VAL A 334 7.75 18.37 -6.23
CA VAL A 334 6.33 18.26 -5.88
C VAL A 334 5.45 18.37 -7.12
N ASN A 335 5.71 19.33 -8.01
CA ASN A 335 4.93 19.52 -9.22
C ASN A 335 5.05 18.32 -10.17
N GLN A 336 6.26 17.76 -10.33
CA GLN A 336 6.47 16.54 -11.11
C GLN A 336 5.65 15.38 -10.54
N TRP A 337 5.72 15.15 -9.23
CA TRP A 337 4.92 14.12 -8.58
C TRP A 337 3.41 14.34 -8.75
N MET A 338 2.93 15.53 -8.46
CA MET A 338 1.51 15.88 -8.59
C MET A 338 1.00 15.76 -10.03
N SER A 339 1.85 16.04 -11.02
CA SER A 339 1.54 15.85 -12.45
C SER A 339 1.34 14.39 -12.85
N VAL A 340 1.83 13.44 -12.06
CA VAL A 340 1.62 12.00 -12.26
C VAL A 340 0.41 11.51 -11.46
N LEU A 341 0.35 11.88 -10.17
CA LEU A 341 -0.66 11.36 -9.26
C LEU A 341 -2.06 11.94 -9.52
N LEU A 342 -2.19 13.26 -9.64
CA LEU A 342 -3.50 13.92 -9.71
C LEU A 342 -4.31 13.52 -10.96
N PRO A 343 -3.71 13.33 -12.16
CA PRO A 343 -4.42 12.76 -13.30
C PRO A 343 -4.97 11.35 -13.06
N LYS A 344 -4.30 10.51 -12.25
CA LYS A 344 -4.81 9.17 -11.86
C LYS A 344 -6.00 9.28 -10.89
N ILE A 345 -6.02 10.30 -10.04
CA ILE A 345 -7.12 10.56 -9.09
C ILE A 345 -8.35 11.16 -9.79
N ARG A 346 -8.16 12.03 -10.79
CA ARG A 346 -9.25 12.73 -11.49
C ARG A 346 -10.41 11.81 -11.94
N PRO A 347 -10.21 10.66 -12.61
CA PRO A 347 -11.32 9.78 -12.99
C PRO A 347 -12.01 9.11 -11.79
N LEU A 348 -11.32 9.04 -10.65
CA LEU A 348 -11.85 8.44 -9.41
C LEU A 348 -12.69 9.42 -8.58
N LEU A 349 -12.75 10.70 -8.97
CA LEU A 349 -13.60 11.69 -8.34
C LEU A 349 -15.09 11.33 -8.46
N TYR A 350 -15.85 11.61 -7.41
CA TYR A 350 -17.27 11.31 -7.31
C TYR A 350 -18.07 11.88 -8.49
N ASN A 351 -17.79 13.12 -8.87
CA ASN A 351 -18.43 13.82 -9.98
C ASN A 351 -18.06 13.24 -11.36
N ASN A 352 -16.96 12.47 -11.44
CA ASN A 352 -16.48 11.81 -12.65
C ASN A 352 -16.82 10.31 -12.69
N GLY A 353 -17.60 9.81 -11.72
CA GLY A 353 -18.04 8.40 -11.70
C GLY A 353 -17.30 7.50 -10.71
N GLY A 354 -16.24 7.98 -10.05
CA GLY A 354 -15.53 7.23 -9.00
C GLY A 354 -16.12 7.41 -7.60
N SER A 355 -15.40 7.07 -6.54
CA SER A 355 -15.86 7.16 -5.13
C SER A 355 -15.26 8.32 -4.33
N VAL A 356 -14.27 9.04 -4.86
CA VAL A 356 -13.52 10.07 -4.13
C VAL A 356 -14.35 11.35 -3.97
N ILE A 357 -14.74 11.68 -2.74
CA ILE A 357 -15.65 12.81 -2.43
C ILE A 357 -14.91 14.08 -1.98
N SER A 358 -13.74 13.93 -1.36
CA SER A 358 -12.91 15.05 -0.93
C SER A 358 -11.44 14.67 -0.96
N VAL A 359 -10.59 15.70 -1.11
CA VAL A 359 -9.14 15.56 -1.21
C VAL A 359 -8.46 16.55 -0.28
N GLN A 360 -7.62 16.05 0.63
CA GLN A 360 -6.81 16.88 1.52
C GLN A 360 -5.61 17.45 0.78
N ILE A 361 -5.33 18.73 1.02
CA ILE A 361 -4.08 19.39 0.62
C ILE A 361 -3.14 19.41 1.83
N GLU A 362 -1.90 18.98 1.64
CA GLU A 362 -0.91 18.94 2.73
C GLU A 362 -1.39 18.09 3.91
N ASN A 363 -0.74 18.20 5.07
CA ASN A 363 -1.16 17.59 6.32
C ASN A 363 -0.62 18.35 7.54
N GLU A 364 -1.52 18.85 8.40
CA GLU A 364 -1.20 19.54 9.65
C GLU A 364 -0.09 20.59 9.46
N TYR A 365 -0.24 21.43 8.43
CA TYR A 365 0.76 22.43 8.10
C TYR A 365 0.90 23.48 9.20
N GLY A 366 -0.15 23.67 10.00
CA GLY A 366 -0.14 24.48 11.22
C GLY A 366 0.84 24.03 12.29
N SER A 367 1.19 22.74 12.31
CA SER A 367 2.19 22.17 13.21
C SER A 367 3.63 22.32 12.66
N TYR A 368 3.79 22.88 11.47
CA TYR A 368 5.08 23.10 10.84
C TYR A 368 5.50 24.57 10.99
N PRO A 369 6.72 24.87 11.50
CA PRO A 369 7.09 26.22 11.94
C PRO A 369 7.20 27.26 10.81
N ALA A 370 7.20 26.84 9.55
CA ALA A 370 7.39 27.74 8.43
C ALA A 370 6.22 28.71 8.20
N CYS A 371 4.98 28.27 8.41
CA CYS A 371 3.78 29.08 8.19
C CYS A 371 3.74 29.77 6.81
N ASP A 372 4.16 29.08 5.75
CA ASP A 372 4.21 29.63 4.39
C ASP A 372 2.86 29.49 3.67
N HIS A 373 2.08 30.57 3.66
CA HIS A 373 0.78 30.63 3.01
C HIS A 373 0.84 30.63 1.47
N ASP A 374 1.96 31.06 0.89
CA ASP A 374 2.17 31.03 -0.55
C ASP A 374 2.37 29.59 -1.01
N TYR A 375 3.09 28.78 -0.23
CA TYR A 375 3.22 27.34 -0.45
C TYR A 375 1.86 26.64 -0.42
N MET A 376 1.04 26.90 0.59
CA MET A 376 -0.29 26.31 0.70
C MET A 376 -1.20 26.74 -0.47
N SER A 377 -1.10 28.00 -0.89
CA SER A 377 -1.83 28.51 -2.07
C SER A 377 -1.37 27.84 -3.36
N TYR A 378 -0.05 27.66 -3.53
CA TYR A 378 0.54 26.97 -4.67
C TYR A 378 0.06 25.52 -4.77
N LEU A 379 0.03 24.78 -3.66
CA LEU A 379 -0.50 23.41 -3.63
C LEU A 379 -1.98 23.37 -4.00
N ARG A 380 -2.81 24.25 -3.41
CA ARG A 380 -4.23 24.36 -3.77
C ARG A 380 -4.40 24.56 -5.27
N ASP A 381 -3.64 25.46 -5.87
CA ASP A 381 -3.78 25.81 -7.28
C ASP A 381 -3.36 24.65 -8.20
N ILE A 382 -2.33 23.88 -7.85
CA ILE A 382 -1.99 22.62 -8.52
C ILE A 382 -3.17 21.64 -8.45
N PHE A 383 -3.76 21.45 -7.27
CA PHE A 383 -4.88 20.52 -7.11
C PHE A 383 -6.08 20.96 -7.95
N ARG A 384 -6.40 22.25 -7.97
CA ARG A 384 -7.46 22.82 -8.82
C ARG A 384 -7.18 22.63 -10.31
N GLN A 385 -5.93 22.86 -10.73
CA GLN A 385 -5.51 22.67 -12.12
C GLN A 385 -5.81 21.24 -12.62
N TYR A 386 -5.48 20.22 -11.83
CA TYR A 386 -5.63 18.83 -12.27
C TYR A 386 -7.00 18.23 -11.97
N LEU A 387 -7.57 18.51 -10.79
CA LEU A 387 -8.82 17.89 -10.31
C LEU A 387 -10.08 18.70 -10.65
N GLY A 388 -9.92 19.99 -10.98
CA GLY A 388 -11.00 20.92 -11.29
C GLY A 388 -11.65 21.57 -10.06
N GLU A 389 -12.64 22.42 -10.32
CA GLU A 389 -13.31 23.24 -9.29
C GLU A 389 -14.34 22.48 -8.44
N ASN A 390 -14.83 21.35 -8.94
CA ASN A 390 -15.97 20.66 -8.33
C ASN A 390 -15.61 19.78 -7.12
N VAL A 391 -14.35 19.35 -6.98
CA VAL A 391 -13.94 18.53 -5.84
C VAL A 391 -13.87 19.37 -4.56
N VAL A 392 -14.31 18.81 -3.44
CA VAL A 392 -14.10 19.44 -2.14
C VAL A 392 -12.64 19.26 -1.73
N LEU A 393 -11.87 20.34 -1.80
CA LEU A 393 -10.53 20.41 -1.21
C LEU A 393 -10.64 20.84 0.25
N PHE A 394 -9.81 20.29 1.12
CA PHE A 394 -9.80 20.62 2.55
C PHE A 394 -8.39 20.57 3.14
N THR A 395 -8.21 21.20 4.30
CA THR A 395 -7.00 21.07 5.15
C THR A 395 -7.39 20.52 6.52
N VAL A 396 -6.43 19.94 7.23
CA VAL A 396 -6.59 19.44 8.61
C VAL A 396 -5.45 19.96 9.46
N ASP A 397 -5.77 20.38 10.68
CA ASP A 397 -4.83 20.82 11.70
C ASP A 397 -5.43 20.58 13.09
N GLY A 398 -4.58 20.57 14.12
CA GLY A 398 -5.03 20.48 15.51
C GLY A 398 -6.05 21.55 15.88
N ASP A 399 -6.90 21.25 16.87
CA ASP A 399 -8.08 22.03 17.27
C ASP A 399 -7.79 23.35 18.04
N GLY A 400 -6.55 23.84 17.98
CA GLY A 400 -6.09 25.12 18.52
C GLY A 400 -5.97 26.23 17.46
N LEU A 401 -6.15 27.49 17.88
CA LEU A 401 -6.11 28.64 16.96
C LEU A 401 -4.74 28.83 16.30
N ASP A 402 -3.66 28.52 17.01
CA ASP A 402 -2.29 28.66 16.51
C ASP A 402 -2.00 27.69 15.36
N TYR A 403 -2.57 26.49 15.38
CA TYR A 403 -2.45 25.51 14.30
C TYR A 403 -3.20 25.99 13.05
N LEU A 404 -4.50 26.27 13.17
CA LEU A 404 -5.33 26.69 12.04
C LEU A 404 -4.86 28.01 11.38
N LYS A 405 -4.20 28.89 12.15
CA LYS A 405 -3.63 30.14 11.66
C LYS A 405 -2.70 29.91 10.48
N CYS A 406 -1.83 28.90 10.58
CA CYS A 406 -0.83 28.61 9.57
C CYS A 406 -1.25 27.48 8.62
N GLY A 407 -2.12 26.56 9.06
CA GLY A 407 -2.48 25.38 8.30
C GLY A 407 -3.63 25.54 7.30
N THR A 408 -4.41 26.60 7.41
CA THR A 408 -5.56 26.82 6.50
C THR A 408 -5.18 27.58 5.23
N VAL A 409 -5.92 27.31 4.15
CA VAL A 409 -5.77 28.01 2.87
C VAL A 409 -7.13 28.34 2.25
N LYS A 410 -7.31 29.59 1.81
CA LYS A 410 -8.53 30.04 1.14
C LYS A 410 -8.82 29.17 -0.09
N GLY A 411 -10.06 28.72 -0.26
CA GLY A 411 -10.47 27.84 -1.37
C GLY A 411 -10.37 26.34 -1.07
N ALA A 412 -9.86 25.99 0.12
CA ALA A 412 -10.00 24.69 0.76
C ALA A 412 -10.79 24.84 2.06
N TYR A 413 -11.59 23.84 2.42
CA TYR A 413 -12.39 23.85 3.65
C TYR A 413 -11.53 23.50 4.87
N ALA A 414 -11.59 24.31 5.93
CA ALA A 414 -10.82 24.06 7.15
C ALA A 414 -11.48 22.98 8.02
N THR A 415 -10.70 21.97 8.40
CA THR A 415 -11.11 20.91 9.33
C THR A 415 -10.17 20.84 10.52
N VAL A 416 -10.59 20.18 11.58
CA VAL A 416 -9.77 19.98 12.78
C VAL A 416 -9.55 18.49 13.04
N ASP A 417 -8.52 18.18 13.82
CA ASP A 417 -8.34 16.89 14.46
C ASP A 417 -8.23 17.01 15.98
N PHE A 418 -8.65 15.95 16.69
CA PHE A 418 -8.53 15.80 18.14
C PHE A 418 -8.98 14.41 18.60
N GLY A 419 -8.47 13.97 19.74
CA GLY A 419 -8.77 12.66 20.32
C GLY A 419 -9.99 12.65 21.27
N PRO A 420 -10.34 11.45 21.80
CA PRO A 420 -11.26 11.28 22.92
C PRO A 420 -10.94 12.21 24.09
N GLY A 421 -11.88 12.43 25.01
CA GLY A 421 -11.64 13.22 26.23
C GLY A 421 -11.50 14.74 26.05
N THR A 422 -11.38 15.21 24.81
CA THR A 422 -11.34 16.63 24.44
C THR A 422 -12.71 17.30 24.59
N ASN A 423 -12.74 18.60 24.89
CA ASN A 423 -13.98 19.38 24.90
C ASN A 423 -14.43 19.73 23.47
N ILE A 424 -15.34 18.92 22.91
CA ILE A 424 -15.78 19.05 21.52
C ILE A 424 -16.35 20.44 21.16
N ASN A 425 -16.96 21.14 22.12
CA ASN A 425 -17.52 22.47 21.87
C ASN A 425 -16.40 23.49 21.66
N ALA A 426 -15.31 23.39 22.42
CA ALA A 426 -14.13 24.22 22.23
C ALA A 426 -13.48 23.93 20.87
N SER A 427 -13.24 22.65 20.55
CA SER A 427 -12.63 22.21 19.30
C SER A 427 -13.40 22.70 18.06
N PHE A 428 -14.72 22.51 18.05
CA PHE A 428 -15.55 22.97 16.92
C PHE A 428 -15.81 24.48 16.93
N SER A 429 -15.70 25.15 18.07
CA SER A 429 -15.68 26.62 18.09
C SER A 429 -14.41 27.16 17.42
N THR A 430 -13.27 26.49 17.60
CA THR A 430 -12.03 26.82 16.85
C THR A 430 -12.22 26.60 15.35
N GLN A 431 -12.77 25.44 14.94
CA GLN A 431 -13.09 25.20 13.52
C GLN A 431 -13.98 26.31 12.93
N ARG A 432 -15.02 26.73 13.66
CA ARG A 432 -15.96 27.78 13.23
C ARG A 432 -15.32 29.15 13.01
N GLN A 433 -14.17 29.44 13.62
CA GLN A 433 -13.47 30.69 13.36
C GLN A 433 -12.85 30.74 11.94
N TYR A 434 -12.50 29.59 11.38
CA TYR A 434 -11.93 29.47 10.02
C TYR A 434 -12.92 28.93 8.99
N ALA A 435 -13.98 28.25 9.44
CA ALA A 435 -15.11 27.79 8.62
C ALA A 435 -16.44 28.17 9.32
N PRO A 436 -16.87 29.45 9.25
CA PRO A 436 -18.07 29.94 9.94
C PRO A 436 -19.34 29.19 9.58
N ASN A 437 -19.41 28.74 8.33
CA ASN A 437 -20.49 27.96 7.75
C ASN A 437 -19.93 26.66 7.13
N GLY A 438 -20.78 25.64 6.99
CA GLY A 438 -20.43 24.31 6.47
C GLY A 438 -20.43 23.20 7.55
N PRO A 439 -20.20 21.94 7.16
CA PRO A 439 -20.22 20.80 8.08
C PRO A 439 -19.14 20.89 9.17
N LEU A 440 -19.46 20.44 10.38
CA LEU A 440 -18.43 20.15 11.40
C LEU A 440 -17.71 18.86 11.02
N ILE A 441 -16.39 18.87 11.14
CA ILE A 441 -15.54 17.77 10.71
C ILE A 441 -14.40 17.56 11.70
N ASN A 442 -14.32 16.35 12.27
CA ASN A 442 -13.09 15.84 12.86
C ASN A 442 -12.45 14.84 11.88
N THR A 443 -11.34 15.24 11.26
CA THR A 443 -10.65 14.49 10.21
C THR A 443 -9.73 13.39 10.77
N GLU A 444 -9.28 13.53 12.01
CA GLU A 444 -8.54 12.50 12.73
C GLU A 444 -9.02 12.40 14.18
N PHE A 445 -10.02 11.55 14.40
CA PHE A 445 -10.44 11.16 15.74
C PHE A 445 -9.66 9.93 16.17
N TYR A 446 -8.86 10.03 17.22
CA TYR A 446 -7.86 9.01 17.58
C TYR A 446 -8.40 7.92 18.54
N PRO A 447 -8.87 6.74 18.10
CA PRO A 447 -9.36 5.69 18.98
C PRO A 447 -8.23 4.89 19.66
N GLY A 448 -6.98 5.30 19.46
CA GLY A 448 -5.75 4.60 19.76
C GLY A 448 -4.57 5.57 19.58
N TRP A 449 -3.33 5.10 19.59
CA TRP A 449 -2.15 5.96 19.35
C TRP A 449 -0.94 5.18 18.85
N LEU A 450 0.07 5.90 18.35
CA LEU A 450 1.33 5.33 17.91
C LEU A 450 2.19 4.81 19.07
N ASP A 451 3.05 3.84 18.79
CA ASP A 451 4.08 3.36 19.71
C ASP A 451 5.47 3.92 19.37
N LEU A 452 6.39 3.82 20.33
CA LEU A 452 7.81 4.15 20.16
C LEU A 452 8.66 3.03 20.77
N TRP A 453 9.77 2.65 20.13
CA TRP A 453 10.71 1.69 20.72
C TRP A 453 11.21 2.20 22.09
N GLY A 454 11.06 1.38 23.12
CA GLY A 454 11.46 1.63 24.50
C GLY A 454 10.39 2.28 25.37
N TYR A 455 9.22 2.59 24.80
CA TYR A 455 8.08 3.18 25.49
C TYR A 455 6.97 2.15 25.66
N LYS A 456 6.08 2.35 26.63
CA LYS A 456 4.93 1.46 26.84
C LYS A 456 4.01 1.47 25.61
N HIS A 457 3.36 0.34 25.32
CA HIS A 457 2.31 0.25 24.30
C HIS A 457 1.18 1.23 24.60
N SER A 458 0.82 2.04 23.62
CA SER A 458 -0.21 3.06 23.73
C SER A 458 -1.59 2.47 23.58
N THR A 459 -2.46 2.75 24.55
CA THR A 459 -3.87 2.33 24.51
C THR A 459 -4.79 3.49 24.90
N VAL A 460 -6.03 3.44 24.40
CA VAL A 460 -7.07 4.44 24.66
C VAL A 460 -8.33 3.75 25.16
N ASP A 461 -8.89 4.27 26.27
CA ASP A 461 -10.07 3.69 26.89
C ASP A 461 -11.29 3.77 25.96
N THR A 462 -11.95 2.62 25.78
CA THR A 462 -13.13 2.50 24.92
C THR A 462 -14.29 3.39 25.39
N ALA A 463 -14.46 3.60 26.69
CA ALA A 463 -15.50 4.46 27.24
C ALA A 463 -15.28 5.92 26.87
N ASP A 464 -14.04 6.39 26.83
CA ASP A 464 -13.71 7.77 26.43
C ASP A 464 -13.98 7.98 24.94
N ILE A 465 -13.65 6.99 24.11
CA ILE A 465 -13.95 6.97 22.67
C ILE A 465 -15.46 7.06 22.45
N VAL A 466 -16.22 6.15 23.06
CA VAL A 466 -17.68 6.08 22.91
C VAL A 466 -18.35 7.37 23.40
N ARG A 467 -17.93 7.91 24.55
CA ARG A 467 -18.49 9.16 25.10
C ARG A 467 -18.28 10.34 24.17
N THR A 468 -17.06 10.53 23.70
CA THR A 468 -16.71 11.66 22.81
C THR A 468 -17.38 11.50 21.44
N LEU A 469 -17.42 10.27 20.90
CA LEU A 469 -18.09 9.96 19.64
C LEU A 469 -19.61 10.19 19.71
N ASP A 470 -20.28 9.80 20.81
CA ASP A 470 -21.72 10.01 20.98
C ASP A 470 -22.04 11.52 20.97
N GLN A 471 -21.23 12.33 21.66
CA GLN A 471 -21.36 13.78 21.64
C GLN A 471 -21.22 14.33 20.21
N MET A 472 -20.19 13.93 19.47
CA MET A 472 -19.98 14.37 18.08
C MET A 472 -21.14 13.97 17.15
N LEU A 473 -21.53 12.69 17.15
CA LEU A 473 -22.58 12.19 16.26
C LEU A 473 -23.96 12.77 16.60
N SER A 474 -24.23 13.11 17.86
CA SER A 474 -25.49 13.71 18.31
C SER A 474 -25.76 15.10 17.71
N ILE A 475 -24.69 15.84 17.39
CA ILE A 475 -24.77 17.18 16.78
C ILE A 475 -24.44 17.17 15.28
N GLY A 476 -24.37 15.99 14.66
CA GLY A 476 -24.23 15.85 13.21
C GLY A 476 -22.80 15.99 12.66
N VAL A 477 -21.77 15.87 13.49
CA VAL A 477 -20.36 15.93 13.07
C VAL A 477 -20.03 14.81 12.07
N ASN A 478 -19.24 15.13 11.05
CA ASN A 478 -18.59 14.14 10.21
C ASN A 478 -17.27 13.75 10.89
N VAL A 479 -17.03 12.45 11.02
CA VAL A 479 -15.88 11.94 11.78
C VAL A 479 -15.13 10.91 10.96
N ASN A 480 -13.81 10.96 11.03
CA ASN A 480 -12.94 9.90 10.57
C ASN A 480 -12.12 9.33 11.73
N PHE A 481 -12.18 8.01 11.95
CA PHE A 481 -11.33 7.34 12.95
C PHE A 481 -9.90 7.18 12.41
N TYR A 482 -8.92 7.81 13.05
CA TYR A 482 -7.50 7.64 12.73
C TYR A 482 -6.80 6.92 13.88
N MET A 483 -6.51 5.61 13.84
CA MET A 483 -6.78 4.63 12.79
C MET A 483 -8.05 3.81 13.04
N PHE A 484 -8.73 3.36 11.99
CA PHE A 484 -9.72 2.29 12.13
C PHE A 484 -9.09 0.90 11.96
N TYR A 485 -8.13 0.81 11.04
CA TYR A 485 -7.19 -0.30 10.91
C TYR A 485 -5.80 0.28 10.65
N GLY A 486 -4.85 0.00 11.54
CA GLY A 486 -3.50 0.52 11.42
C GLY A 486 -2.57 -0.38 10.57
N GLY A 487 -2.47 -1.67 10.89
CA GLY A 487 -1.67 -2.65 10.15
C GLY A 487 -0.21 -2.71 10.58
N THR A 488 0.71 -2.88 9.63
CA THR A 488 2.15 -3.10 9.89
C THR A 488 3.02 -2.20 9.02
N ASN A 489 4.04 -1.57 9.60
CA ASN A 489 5.14 -0.91 8.89
C ASN A 489 6.13 -1.96 8.37
N PHE A 490 5.76 -2.73 7.34
CA PHE A 490 6.65 -3.75 6.75
C PHE A 490 7.95 -3.16 6.23
N GLY A 491 9.00 -3.98 6.19
CA GLY A 491 10.33 -3.55 5.75
C GLY A 491 10.90 -2.40 6.57
N PHE A 492 11.28 -1.33 5.89
CA PHE A 492 11.94 -0.16 6.48
C PHE A 492 11.08 1.11 6.41
N THR A 493 9.75 0.95 6.44
CA THR A 493 8.77 2.03 6.17
C THR A 493 8.33 2.82 7.42
N SER A 494 8.76 2.42 8.62
CA SER A 494 8.52 3.16 9.86
C SER A 494 9.32 4.47 9.90
N GLY A 495 8.71 5.56 10.34
CA GLY A 495 9.43 6.82 10.59
C GLY A 495 10.08 6.91 11.98
N ALA A 496 10.42 8.14 12.38
CA ALA A 496 10.80 8.51 13.75
C ALA A 496 10.23 9.86 14.22
N ASP A 497 10.05 10.01 15.53
CA ASP A 497 9.71 11.29 16.19
C ASP A 497 10.96 12.10 16.60
N PRO A 498 10.81 13.42 16.83
CA PRO A 498 11.85 14.26 17.41
C PRO A 498 12.46 13.73 18.72
N ASP A 499 13.67 14.19 19.04
CA ASP A 499 14.64 13.52 19.94
C ASP A 499 15.04 12.10 19.51
N TYR A 500 14.82 11.80 18.24
CA TYR A 500 15.04 10.52 17.59
C TYR A 500 14.41 9.34 18.35
N LYS A 501 13.09 9.25 18.26
CA LYS A 501 12.30 8.15 18.82
C LYS A 501 11.67 7.35 17.66
N PRO A 502 12.29 6.24 17.22
CA PRO A 502 11.77 5.47 16.09
C PRO A 502 10.47 4.75 16.46
N GLN A 503 9.48 4.80 15.57
CA GLN A 503 8.26 4.00 15.69
C GLN A 503 8.56 2.50 15.42
N PRO A 504 7.81 1.58 16.03
CA PRO A 504 7.99 0.15 15.81
C PRO A 504 7.37 -0.34 14.49
N THR A 505 7.61 -1.62 14.23
CA THR A 505 7.12 -2.30 13.03
C THR A 505 5.61 -2.49 13.10
N SER A 506 5.07 -2.88 14.26
CA SER A 506 3.64 -2.92 14.45
C SER A 506 3.06 -1.51 14.36
N TYR A 507 1.98 -1.37 13.61
CA TYR A 507 1.13 -0.18 13.62
C TYR A 507 -0.28 -0.58 14.05
N ASP A 508 -0.41 -1.51 15.01
CA ASP A 508 -1.68 -1.94 15.59
C ASP A 508 -2.53 -0.76 16.08
N TYR A 509 -1.84 0.22 16.68
CA TYR A 509 -2.40 1.50 17.12
C TYR A 509 -3.41 1.38 18.26
N ASP A 510 -3.68 0.19 18.82
CA ASP A 510 -4.89 -0.08 19.62
C ASP A 510 -6.16 0.31 18.82
N ALA A 511 -6.14 0.08 17.51
CA ALA A 511 -7.24 0.41 16.62
C ALA A 511 -8.46 -0.52 16.83
N PRO A 512 -9.67 -0.12 16.38
CA PRO A 512 -10.84 -0.98 16.40
C PRO A 512 -10.62 -2.34 15.73
N ILE A 513 -9.90 -2.37 14.60
CA ILE A 513 -9.41 -3.60 13.99
C ILE A 513 -7.91 -3.72 14.32
N SER A 514 -7.50 -4.79 15.00
CA SER A 514 -6.10 -5.01 15.37
C SER A 514 -5.21 -5.28 14.15
N GLU A 515 -3.88 -5.24 14.32
CA GLU A 515 -2.86 -5.52 13.29
C GLU A 515 -3.17 -6.75 12.40
N PRO A 516 -3.50 -7.94 12.94
CA PRO A 516 -3.87 -9.11 12.13
C PRO A 516 -5.28 -9.10 11.52
N GLY A 517 -6.06 -8.04 11.73
CA GLY A 517 -7.43 -7.91 11.22
C GLY A 517 -8.54 -8.36 12.18
N ASP A 518 -8.24 -8.53 13.47
CA ASP A 518 -9.21 -9.08 14.41
C ASP A 518 -10.21 -8.03 14.91
N ILE A 519 -11.46 -8.45 15.10
CA ILE A 519 -12.53 -7.64 15.66
C ILE A 519 -12.36 -7.54 17.18
N THR A 520 -12.17 -6.32 17.67
CA THR A 520 -11.97 -6.03 19.10
C THR A 520 -13.29 -5.69 19.82
N SER A 521 -13.25 -5.61 21.16
CA SER A 521 -14.35 -5.05 21.95
C SER A 521 -14.61 -3.58 21.62
N LYS A 522 -13.56 -2.82 21.31
CA LYS A 522 -13.62 -1.42 20.86
C LYS A 522 -14.38 -1.28 19.54
N TYR A 523 -14.13 -2.15 18.57
CA TYR A 523 -14.92 -2.22 17.32
C TYR A 523 -16.41 -2.43 17.61
N MET A 524 -16.76 -3.37 18.50
CA MET A 524 -18.16 -3.68 18.79
C MET A 524 -18.88 -2.50 19.46
N ALA A 525 -18.20 -1.79 20.36
CA ALA A 525 -18.71 -0.58 21.00
C ALA A 525 -18.95 0.55 19.98
N ILE A 526 -17.97 0.81 19.12
CA ILE A 526 -18.07 1.83 18.05
C ILE A 526 -19.21 1.49 17.08
N ARG A 527 -19.28 0.25 16.58
CA ARG A 527 -20.35 -0.20 15.68
C ARG A 527 -21.73 -0.01 16.29
N THR A 528 -21.90 -0.39 17.56
CA THR A 528 -23.17 -0.24 18.28
C THR A 528 -23.59 1.23 18.34
N LEU A 529 -22.64 2.13 18.63
CA LEU A 529 -22.89 3.55 18.69
C LEU A 529 -23.21 4.16 17.31
N ILE A 530 -22.50 3.76 16.25
CA ILE A 530 -22.82 4.20 14.89
C ILE A 530 -24.27 3.83 14.52
N GLY A 531 -24.71 2.62 14.89
CA GLY A 531 -26.07 2.13 14.65
C GLY A 531 -27.19 2.94 15.32
N LYS A 532 -26.88 3.74 16.34
CA LYS A 532 -27.82 4.69 16.95
C LYS A 532 -28.13 5.88 16.03
N TYR A 533 -27.20 6.23 15.14
CA TYR A 533 -27.25 7.46 14.34
C TYR A 533 -27.32 7.25 12.83
N LEU A 534 -26.84 6.11 12.33
CA LEU A 534 -26.81 5.75 10.91
C LEU A 534 -27.28 4.31 10.73
N PRO A 535 -27.92 3.99 9.59
CA PRO A 535 -28.29 2.61 9.29
C PRO A 535 -27.03 1.75 9.14
N LEU A 536 -26.99 0.64 9.88
CA LEU A 536 -25.94 -0.38 9.70
C LEU A 536 -26.24 -1.21 8.45
N PRO A 537 -25.22 -1.62 7.69
CA PRO A 537 -25.43 -2.51 6.55
C PRO A 537 -25.91 -3.89 7.02
N SER A 538 -26.81 -4.49 6.23
CA SER A 538 -27.33 -5.85 6.47
C SER A 538 -26.34 -6.93 6.03
N VAL A 539 -25.10 -6.82 6.48
CA VAL A 539 -24.02 -7.80 6.24
C VAL A 539 -23.53 -8.37 7.57
N PRO A 540 -23.14 -9.65 7.63
CA PRO A 540 -22.48 -10.19 8.81
C PRO A 540 -21.09 -9.56 8.98
N ILE A 541 -20.63 -9.47 10.23
CA ILE A 541 -19.24 -9.12 10.51
C ILE A 541 -18.36 -10.30 10.07
N PRO A 542 -17.32 -10.10 9.24
CA PRO A 542 -16.40 -11.17 8.87
C PRO A 542 -15.75 -11.82 10.10
N ALA A 543 -15.61 -13.15 10.09
CA ALA A 543 -14.92 -13.88 11.15
C ALA A 543 -13.42 -13.54 11.16
N ASN A 544 -12.78 -13.51 12.33
CA ASN A 544 -11.34 -13.24 12.45
C ASN A 544 -10.51 -14.26 11.63
N ASN A 545 -9.39 -13.79 11.08
CA ASN A 545 -8.47 -14.64 10.33
C ASN A 545 -7.86 -15.68 11.26
N THR A 546 -7.75 -16.93 10.81
CA THR A 546 -7.16 -18.01 11.60
C THR A 546 -5.70 -17.73 11.92
N LYS A 547 -5.29 -18.05 13.15
CA LYS A 547 -3.92 -17.95 13.63
C LYS A 547 -3.37 -19.34 13.95
N LYS A 548 -2.09 -19.57 13.68
CA LYS A 548 -1.45 -20.86 13.98
C LYS A 548 -0.03 -20.68 14.51
N ALA A 549 0.27 -21.41 15.58
CA ALA A 549 1.62 -21.61 16.06
C ALA A 549 2.29 -22.69 15.20
N TYR A 550 3.18 -22.28 14.30
CA TYR A 550 3.98 -23.21 13.49
C TYR A 550 5.17 -23.79 14.27
N GLY A 551 5.41 -23.31 15.49
CA GLY A 551 6.38 -23.87 16.42
C GLY A 551 7.80 -23.35 16.23
N SER A 552 8.76 -24.07 16.79
CA SER A 552 10.17 -23.67 16.77
C SER A 552 10.79 -23.84 15.37
N VAL A 553 11.55 -22.84 14.94
CA VAL A 553 12.34 -22.87 13.71
C VAL A 553 13.81 -22.83 14.07
N GLN A 554 14.56 -23.85 13.65
CA GLN A 554 16.02 -23.87 13.81
C GLN A 554 16.68 -23.08 12.69
N LEU A 555 17.52 -22.13 13.06
CA LEU A 555 18.26 -21.24 12.20
C LEU A 555 19.75 -21.58 12.25
N THR A 556 20.40 -21.55 11.08
CA THR A 556 21.84 -21.73 10.97
C THR A 556 22.48 -20.43 10.49
N PHE A 557 23.63 -20.08 11.06
CA PHE A 557 24.50 -19.02 10.56
C PHE A 557 24.79 -19.27 9.08
N LYS A 558 24.63 -18.23 8.27
CA LYS A 558 24.94 -18.25 6.84
C LYS A 558 26.19 -17.45 6.56
N GLN A 559 26.23 -16.20 7.02
CA GLN A 559 27.31 -15.28 6.70
C GLN A 559 27.37 -14.09 7.66
N SER A 560 28.54 -13.48 7.87
CA SER A 560 28.63 -12.19 8.56
C SER A 560 27.97 -11.10 7.71
N LEU A 561 27.24 -10.17 8.32
CA LEU A 561 26.57 -9.11 7.56
C LEU A 561 27.60 -8.20 6.85
N LEU A 562 28.76 -8.00 7.48
CA LEU A 562 29.87 -7.21 6.94
C LEU A 562 30.36 -7.78 5.61
N SER A 563 30.69 -9.08 5.58
CA SER A 563 31.17 -9.74 4.37
C SER A 563 30.07 -9.86 3.33
N TYR A 564 28.83 -10.12 3.73
CA TYR A 564 27.69 -10.19 2.82
C TYR A 564 27.52 -8.89 2.04
N ILE A 565 27.48 -7.74 2.74
CA ILE A 565 27.35 -6.42 2.09
C ILE A 565 28.56 -6.14 1.21
N LYS A 566 29.80 -6.36 1.69
CA LYS A 566 30.99 -6.09 0.89
C LYS A 566 31.07 -6.91 -0.40
N ASN A 567 30.59 -8.15 -0.38
CA ASN A 567 30.64 -9.04 -1.53
C ASN A 567 29.53 -8.80 -2.55
N HIS A 568 28.37 -8.31 -2.10
CA HIS A 568 27.18 -8.11 -2.94
C HIS A 568 26.83 -6.65 -3.19
N SER A 569 27.63 -5.72 -2.64
CA SER A 569 27.34 -4.29 -2.75
C SER A 569 27.24 -3.88 -4.23
N PRO A 570 26.15 -3.22 -4.64
CA PRO A 570 26.06 -2.69 -5.99
C PRO A 570 27.00 -1.50 -6.20
N HIS A 571 27.45 -0.85 -5.12
CA HIS A 571 28.30 0.33 -5.20
C HIS A 571 29.18 0.50 -3.95
N CYS A 572 30.49 0.53 -4.16
CA CYS A 572 31.46 0.96 -3.18
C CYS A 572 32.22 2.19 -3.70
N GLU A 573 32.39 3.21 -2.85
CA GLU A 573 33.14 4.43 -3.17
C GLU A 573 34.21 4.71 -2.11
N THR A 574 35.34 5.30 -2.51
CA THR A 574 36.35 5.82 -1.59
C THR A 574 36.29 7.35 -1.47
N SER A 575 36.49 7.87 -0.27
CA SER A 575 36.50 9.31 0.00
C SER A 575 37.45 9.64 1.16
N THR A 576 37.97 10.86 1.20
CA THR A 576 38.76 11.33 2.35
C THR A 576 37.95 11.30 3.64
N TYR A 577 36.65 11.62 3.59
CA TYR A 577 35.75 11.66 4.74
C TYR A 577 34.48 10.82 4.49
N PRO A 578 33.79 10.33 5.55
CA PRO A 578 32.55 9.58 5.40
C PRO A 578 31.47 10.42 4.70
N LYS A 579 30.78 9.81 3.73
CA LYS A 579 29.60 10.38 3.09
C LYS A 579 28.32 9.91 3.76
N ARG A 580 27.26 10.70 3.67
CA ARG A 580 25.90 10.34 4.10
C ARG A 580 25.31 9.27 3.17
N PHE A 581 24.25 8.62 3.61
CA PHE A 581 23.52 7.64 2.81
C PHE A 581 23.06 8.24 1.49
N GLU A 582 22.52 9.45 1.54
CA GLU A 582 21.96 10.16 0.39
C GLU A 582 23.02 10.46 -0.68
N GLU A 583 24.21 10.86 -0.24
CA GLU A 583 25.37 11.14 -1.10
C GLU A 583 25.92 9.87 -1.77
N LEU A 584 25.70 8.70 -1.15
CA LEU A 584 26.08 7.38 -1.67
C LEU A 584 24.96 6.73 -2.51
N GLY A 585 23.80 7.38 -2.63
CA GLY A 585 22.65 6.81 -3.32
C GLY A 585 21.93 5.69 -2.55
N GLN A 586 22.08 5.61 -1.23
CA GLN A 586 21.40 4.64 -0.37
C GLN A 586 20.17 5.26 0.30
N ASN A 587 19.03 4.57 0.25
CA ASN A 587 17.81 4.99 0.96
C ASN A 587 17.75 4.42 2.39
N GLN A 588 17.56 3.11 2.48
CA GLN A 588 17.18 2.36 3.68
C GLN A 588 18.21 1.28 4.01
N ALA A 589 17.93 0.39 4.96
CA ALA A 589 18.80 -0.69 5.38
C ALA A 589 20.18 -0.19 5.87
N PHE A 590 21.27 -0.52 5.15
CA PHE A 590 22.63 -0.46 5.70
C PHE A 590 23.67 0.16 4.75
N VAL A 591 24.71 0.78 5.35
CA VAL A 591 25.96 1.13 4.66
C VAL A 591 27.13 0.67 5.51
N VAL A 592 28.14 0.06 4.87
CA VAL A 592 29.40 -0.31 5.51
C VAL A 592 30.43 0.80 5.28
N TYR A 593 30.97 1.36 6.35
CA TYR A 593 32.08 2.33 6.34
C TYR A 593 33.36 1.66 6.84
N SER A 594 34.40 1.65 6.02
CA SER A 594 35.68 0.99 6.31
C SER A 594 36.85 1.96 6.20
N THR A 595 37.77 1.93 7.17
CA THR A 595 39.06 2.65 7.11
C THR A 595 40.15 1.85 7.82
N VAL A 596 41.40 2.30 7.70
CA VAL A 596 42.58 1.70 8.35
C VAL A 596 43.11 2.65 9.42
N LEU A 597 43.24 2.15 10.65
CA LEU A 597 43.79 2.90 11.78
C LEU A 597 45.33 2.94 11.69
N SER A 598 45.89 4.13 11.41
CA SER A 598 47.30 4.31 11.02
C SER A 598 48.34 4.20 12.15
N ASN A 599 48.05 3.54 13.28
CA ASN A 599 48.98 3.40 14.40
C ASN A 599 48.68 2.11 15.21
N PRO A 600 49.62 1.16 15.35
CA PRO A 600 49.36 -0.16 15.94
C PRO A 600 48.90 -0.11 17.42
N ALA A 601 49.16 0.97 18.15
CA ALA A 601 48.63 1.17 19.49
C ALA A 601 47.24 1.84 19.46
N VAL A 602 46.19 1.08 19.15
CA VAL A 602 44.78 1.56 19.21
C VAL A 602 44.12 1.34 20.56
N GLN A 603 44.69 0.47 21.39
CA GLN A 603 44.16 0.15 22.72
C GLN A 603 44.09 1.40 23.62
N GLY A 604 42.98 1.54 24.34
CA GLY A 604 42.69 2.67 25.23
C GLY A 604 42.30 3.96 24.52
N LYS A 605 42.35 4.02 23.18
CA LYS A 605 41.89 5.20 22.43
C LYS A 605 40.36 5.24 22.34
N VAL A 606 39.82 6.44 22.32
CA VAL A 606 38.38 6.72 22.23
C VAL A 606 38.02 7.02 20.78
N LEU A 607 37.14 6.19 20.22
CA LEU A 607 36.48 6.41 18.94
C LEU A 607 35.22 7.24 19.16
N ASP A 608 35.17 8.45 18.58
CA ASP A 608 34.02 9.35 18.67
C ASP A 608 33.15 9.23 17.41
N LEU A 609 31.90 8.82 17.62
CA LEU A 609 30.87 8.54 16.63
C LEU A 609 29.68 9.50 16.76
N SER A 610 29.86 10.67 17.39
CA SER A 610 28.78 11.61 17.72
C SER A 610 27.97 12.15 16.53
N GLY A 611 28.37 11.86 15.29
CA GLY A 611 27.62 12.17 14.07
C GLY A 611 26.80 11.02 13.47
N VAL A 612 26.68 9.87 14.15
CA VAL A 612 25.98 8.70 13.61
C VAL A 612 24.46 8.94 13.49
N ARG A 613 23.90 8.54 12.34
CA ARG A 613 22.47 8.50 12.05
C ARG A 613 22.13 7.17 11.35
N ASP A 614 21.57 6.16 12.04
CA ASP A 614 21.03 6.23 13.40
C ASP A 614 21.73 5.30 14.38
N ARG A 615 22.18 4.13 13.91
CA ARG A 615 22.88 3.16 14.76
C ARG A 615 24.08 2.59 14.04
N ALA A 616 25.22 2.57 14.71
CA ALA A 616 26.48 2.02 14.21
C ALA A 616 26.86 0.76 14.98
N TYR A 617 27.25 -0.27 14.25
CA TYR A 617 27.82 -1.52 14.74
C TYR A 617 29.29 -1.53 14.36
N VAL A 618 30.17 -1.47 15.36
CA VAL A 618 31.58 -1.14 15.18
C VAL A 618 32.44 -2.39 15.34
N LEU A 619 33.25 -2.67 14.33
CA LEU A 619 34.12 -3.84 14.28
C LEU A 619 35.58 -3.45 14.02
N LEU A 620 36.50 -4.17 14.65
CA LEU A 620 37.91 -4.22 14.25
C LEU A 620 38.15 -5.56 13.56
N GLY A 621 38.50 -5.50 12.27
CA GLY A 621 38.37 -6.67 11.40
C GLY A 621 36.91 -7.11 11.33
N GLU A 622 36.66 -8.38 11.65
CA GLU A 622 35.32 -8.96 11.79
C GLU A 622 34.83 -9.00 13.26
N LYS A 623 35.64 -8.51 14.22
CA LYS A 623 35.31 -8.59 15.65
C LYS A 623 34.59 -7.35 16.16
N SER A 624 33.44 -7.55 16.78
CA SER A 624 32.65 -6.47 17.37
C SER A 624 33.34 -5.84 18.58
N ILE A 625 33.35 -4.50 18.62
CA ILE A 625 33.91 -3.73 19.75
C ILE A 625 32.88 -2.80 20.41
N GLY A 626 31.64 -2.76 19.89
CA GLY A 626 30.55 -2.01 20.50
C GLY A 626 29.54 -1.47 19.50
N THR A 627 28.54 -0.76 20.03
CA THR A 627 27.52 -0.07 19.22
C THR A 627 27.38 1.38 19.67
N ALA A 628 27.14 2.27 18.71
CA ALA A 628 26.77 3.66 18.97
C ALA A 628 25.35 3.90 18.47
N TYR A 629 24.55 4.60 19.25
CA TYR A 629 23.14 4.85 18.95
C TYR A 629 22.81 6.33 19.12
N ARG A 630 22.21 6.93 18.08
CA ARG A 630 21.83 8.34 18.02
C ARG A 630 21.04 8.81 19.24
N ALA A 631 20.08 8.03 19.72
CA ALA A 631 19.26 8.40 20.88
C ALA A 631 19.92 8.10 22.24
N ASN A 632 21.11 7.51 22.26
CA ASN A 632 21.88 7.25 23.49
C ASN A 632 23.26 7.91 23.42
N SER A 633 23.34 9.15 23.91
CA SER A 633 24.56 9.95 23.91
C SER A 633 25.76 9.28 24.59
N SER A 634 25.52 8.46 25.62
CA SER A 634 26.58 7.74 26.34
C SER A 634 27.27 6.67 25.50
N SER A 635 26.60 6.18 24.45
CA SER A 635 27.13 5.16 23.53
C SER A 635 27.94 5.74 22.35
N LEU A 636 27.95 7.06 22.17
CA LEU A 636 28.58 7.72 21.01
C LEU A 636 30.11 7.74 21.08
N LYS A 637 30.70 7.41 22.23
CA LYS A 637 32.15 7.35 22.44
C LYS A 637 32.54 5.96 22.92
N LEU A 638 33.35 5.25 22.14
CA LEU A 638 33.75 3.87 22.42
C LEU A 638 35.25 3.81 22.70
N THR A 639 35.63 3.26 23.85
CA THR A 639 37.05 3.00 24.18
C THR A 639 37.46 1.65 23.60
N ILE A 640 38.46 1.64 22.72
CA ILE A 640 38.96 0.42 22.09
C ILE A 640 39.73 -0.42 23.12
N GLN A 641 39.25 -1.62 23.43
CA GLN A 641 39.89 -2.53 24.40
C GLN A 641 40.77 -3.61 23.76
N ALA A 642 40.77 -3.74 22.42
CA ALA A 642 41.46 -4.82 21.72
C ALA A 642 42.99 -4.78 21.93
N PRO A 643 43.66 -5.92 22.20
CA PRO A 643 45.12 -5.98 22.30
C PRO A 643 45.72 -5.56 20.95
N GLY A 644 46.56 -4.53 20.96
CA GLY A 644 47.03 -3.80 19.78
C GLY A 644 47.97 -4.58 18.85
N ASN A 645 47.54 -5.71 18.28
CA ASN A 645 48.32 -6.41 17.25
C ASN A 645 47.49 -6.91 16.07
N ARG A 646 47.95 -6.48 14.89
CA ARG A 646 47.67 -6.87 13.49
C ARG A 646 46.44 -6.31 12.79
N GLU A 647 45.23 -6.35 13.34
CA GLU A 647 44.05 -5.87 12.59
C GLU A 647 43.76 -4.39 12.86
N THR A 648 44.00 -3.56 11.85
CA THR A 648 43.81 -2.10 11.87
C THR A 648 42.58 -1.66 11.05
N ASN A 649 41.85 -2.61 10.46
CA ASN A 649 40.67 -2.32 9.66
C ASN A 649 39.49 -2.03 10.58
N LEU A 650 39.13 -0.75 10.71
CA LEU A 650 37.90 -0.32 11.34
C LEU A 650 36.76 -0.47 10.33
N ASN A 651 35.76 -1.29 10.66
CA ASN A 651 34.53 -1.44 9.90
C ASN A 651 33.36 -0.96 10.74
N ILE A 652 32.43 -0.24 10.14
CA ILE A 652 31.24 0.26 10.80
C ILE A 652 30.04 -0.01 9.89
N ILE A 653 29.14 -0.89 10.32
CA ILE A 653 27.84 -1.05 9.67
C ILE A 653 26.91 -0.01 10.28
N VAL A 654 26.36 0.89 9.47
CA VAL A 654 25.37 1.88 9.90
C VAL A 654 24.00 1.46 9.42
N GLU A 655 23.01 1.50 10.31
CA GLU A 655 21.59 1.26 10.02
C GLU A 655 20.84 2.60 9.96
N ASN A 656 20.07 2.80 8.88
CA ASN A 656 18.98 3.78 8.85
C ASN A 656 17.78 3.16 9.59
N MET A 657 17.38 3.74 10.72
CA MET A 657 16.28 3.22 11.55
C MET A 657 14.91 3.85 11.25
N GLY A 658 14.84 4.77 10.28
CA GLY A 658 13.64 5.53 9.93
C GLY A 658 13.90 7.03 10.00
N ARG A 659 13.59 7.80 8.95
CA ARG A 659 13.70 9.26 8.92
C ARG A 659 12.64 9.90 9.81
N LEU A 660 12.99 11.06 10.38
CA LEU A 660 12.03 11.90 11.09
C LEU A 660 10.81 12.17 10.20
N ASN A 661 9.62 11.91 10.74
CA ASN A 661 8.36 12.05 10.02
C ASN A 661 7.50 13.21 10.53
N PHE A 662 7.91 13.85 11.63
CA PHE A 662 7.19 14.95 12.27
C PHE A 662 8.17 16.01 12.83
N GLY A 663 7.67 17.23 13.02
CA GLY A 663 8.39 18.35 13.64
C GLY A 663 9.05 19.32 12.67
N GLY A 664 9.67 20.37 13.22
CA GLY A 664 10.26 21.47 12.44
C GLY A 664 11.54 21.16 11.67
N PHE A 665 12.23 20.06 12.01
CA PHE A 665 13.53 19.69 11.44
C PHE A 665 13.46 18.35 10.71
N LEU A 666 12.90 18.38 9.50
CA LEU A 666 12.80 17.21 8.62
C LEU A 666 14.11 16.86 7.89
N LEU A 667 15.17 17.68 8.01
CA LEU A 667 16.48 17.41 7.42
C LEU A 667 17.20 16.26 8.15
N ASP A 668 16.80 15.03 7.83
CA ASP A 668 17.26 13.82 8.49
C ASP A 668 18.07 12.89 7.59
N THR A 669 19.15 13.42 7.00
CA THR A 669 20.13 12.60 6.26
C THR A 669 20.70 11.49 7.15
N LYS A 670 21.03 10.33 6.57
CA LYS A 670 21.49 9.15 7.30
C LYS A 670 22.98 8.87 7.07
N GLY A 671 23.56 7.94 7.82
CA GLY A 671 25.01 7.71 7.82
C GLY A 671 25.73 8.59 8.84
N PHE A 672 26.89 9.13 8.48
CA PHE A 672 27.63 10.05 9.34
C PHE A 672 27.44 11.50 8.90
N VAL A 673 26.90 12.34 9.78
CA VAL A 673 26.76 13.80 9.54
C VAL A 673 27.93 14.61 10.11
N ARG A 674 28.89 13.94 10.76
CA ARG A 674 30.15 14.50 11.25
C ARG A 674 31.28 13.51 11.01
N ASN A 675 32.50 14.04 10.88
CA ASN A 675 33.70 13.22 10.80
C ASN A 675 33.91 12.38 12.07
N ILE A 676 34.37 11.16 11.90
CA ILE A 676 34.72 10.23 12.98
C ILE A 676 36.12 10.56 13.46
N THR A 677 36.34 10.54 14.78
CA THR A 677 37.66 10.84 15.36
C THR A 677 38.16 9.73 16.27
N LEU A 678 39.48 9.58 16.36
CA LEU A 678 40.17 8.71 17.31
C LEU A 678 41.04 9.58 18.22
N ASN A 679 40.70 9.68 19.51
CA ASN A 679 41.29 10.64 20.45
C ASN A 679 41.33 12.09 19.89
N GLY A 680 40.25 12.51 19.22
CA GLY A 680 40.14 13.84 18.62
C GLY A 680 40.85 14.03 17.28
N GLN A 681 41.63 13.05 16.79
CA GLN A 681 42.19 13.08 15.44
C GLN A 681 41.19 12.56 14.43
N ILE A 682 40.89 13.34 13.39
CA ILE A 682 39.95 12.95 12.32
C ILE A 682 40.49 11.74 11.56
N LEU A 683 39.67 10.71 11.43
CA LEU A 683 39.95 9.55 10.59
C LEU A 683 39.65 9.88 9.12
N SER A 684 40.51 9.42 8.22
CA SER A 684 40.41 9.67 6.78
C SER A 684 40.49 8.38 5.97
N ASN A 685 40.38 8.47 4.64
CA ASN A 685 40.49 7.36 3.69
C ASN A 685 39.44 6.26 3.93
N TRP A 686 38.19 6.64 3.76
CA TRP A 686 37.04 5.76 3.93
C TRP A 686 36.69 5.05 2.64
N THR A 687 36.38 3.76 2.73
CA THR A 687 35.67 2.98 1.70
C THR A 687 34.25 2.74 2.19
N MET A 688 33.24 3.08 1.41
CA MET A 688 31.84 2.99 1.80
C MET A 688 31.09 2.12 0.81
N CYS A 689 30.54 1.00 1.26
CA CYS A 689 29.78 0.06 0.44
C CYS A 689 28.30 0.11 0.81
N THR A 690 27.45 0.42 -0.17
CA THR A 690 26.00 0.52 0.01
C THR A 690 25.35 -0.86 -0.06
N SER A 691 24.23 -1.05 0.63
CA SER A 691 23.46 -2.29 0.48
C SER A 691 22.54 -2.30 -0.74
N GLY A 692 22.28 -1.17 -1.38
CA GLY A 692 21.25 -1.04 -2.40
C GLY A 692 19.93 -1.69 -1.97
N ALA A 693 19.36 -2.50 -2.86
CA ALA A 693 18.13 -3.27 -2.67
C ALA A 693 18.34 -4.68 -2.07
N LEU A 694 19.56 -5.02 -1.59
CA LEU A 694 19.90 -6.38 -1.09
C LEU A 694 19.01 -6.87 0.06
N PHE A 695 18.31 -5.96 0.74
CA PHE A 695 17.46 -6.21 1.91
C PHE A 695 15.99 -5.83 1.69
N ASP A 696 15.61 -5.49 0.44
CA ASP A 696 14.20 -5.32 0.08
C ASP A 696 13.49 -6.67 0.09
N GLN A 697 14.24 -7.74 -0.21
CA GLN A 697 13.84 -9.13 -0.07
C GLN A 697 14.82 -9.89 0.85
N ALA A 698 14.47 -11.12 1.21
CA ALA A 698 15.33 -11.97 2.02
C ALA A 698 16.70 -12.17 1.34
N PRO A 699 17.82 -11.99 2.09
CA PRO A 699 19.16 -12.26 1.57
C PRO A 699 19.30 -13.68 1.01
N THR A 700 19.96 -13.81 -0.14
CA THR A 700 20.24 -15.07 -0.86
C THR A 700 21.73 -15.20 -1.18
N ASP A 701 22.13 -16.24 -1.91
CA ASP A 701 23.48 -16.34 -2.51
C ASP A 701 24.64 -16.29 -1.50
N PHE A 702 24.45 -16.94 -0.35
CA PHE A 702 25.49 -17.02 0.68
C PHE A 702 26.72 -17.81 0.22
N ASN A 703 27.90 -17.29 0.52
CA ASN A 703 29.16 -17.98 0.21
C ASN A 703 29.32 -19.26 1.05
N ALA A 704 29.74 -20.36 0.41
CA ALA A 704 30.09 -21.58 1.13
C ALA A 704 31.41 -21.39 1.94
N ASN A 705 31.46 -21.95 3.15
CA ASN A 705 32.64 -22.00 4.04
C ASN A 705 33.07 -20.71 4.77
N GLN A 706 32.13 -19.91 5.28
CA GLN A 706 32.43 -18.73 6.12
C GLN A 706 32.24 -18.93 7.64
N ALA A 707 32.21 -20.17 8.14
CA ALA A 707 32.06 -20.44 9.57
C ALA A 707 33.16 -19.78 10.45
N ASN A 708 34.34 -19.52 9.87
CA ASN A 708 35.45 -18.84 10.56
C ASN A 708 35.18 -17.34 10.79
N ASP A 709 34.26 -16.74 10.03
CA ASP A 709 33.89 -15.32 10.12
C ASP A 709 32.81 -15.08 11.18
N PHE A 710 32.30 -16.13 11.80
CA PHE A 710 31.28 -16.01 12.84
C PHE A 710 31.87 -15.38 14.12
N ASP A 711 31.37 -14.19 14.44
CA ASP A 711 31.49 -13.60 15.78
C ASP A 711 30.09 -13.46 16.38
N PRO A 712 29.77 -14.14 17.48
CA PRO A 712 28.44 -14.09 18.07
C PRO A 712 28.05 -12.71 18.61
N ASN A 713 29.01 -11.78 18.74
CA ASN A 713 28.74 -10.40 19.15
C ASN A 713 28.74 -9.41 17.98
N ALA A 714 28.83 -9.90 16.74
CA ALA A 714 28.80 -9.11 15.52
C ALA A 714 27.47 -9.26 14.76
N PRO A 715 27.17 -8.35 13.82
CA PRO A 715 26.06 -8.50 12.90
C PRO A 715 26.22 -9.74 11.99
N ASN A 716 25.22 -10.62 11.98
CA ASN A 716 25.23 -11.91 11.28
C ASN A 716 23.88 -12.20 10.61
N ILE A 717 23.92 -13.03 9.56
CA ILE A 717 22.74 -13.54 8.88
C ILE A 717 22.52 -15.00 9.24
N PHE A 718 21.32 -15.31 9.72
CA PHE A 718 20.87 -16.67 10.04
C PHE A 718 19.68 -17.03 9.16
N SER A 719 19.58 -18.29 8.74
CA SER A 719 18.43 -18.77 7.99
C SER A 719 18.12 -20.23 8.29
N GLY A 720 16.84 -20.57 8.24
CA GLY A 720 16.30 -21.90 8.47
C GLY A 720 14.98 -22.12 7.73
N ASN A 721 14.48 -23.35 7.78
CA ASN A 721 13.24 -23.73 7.09
C ASN A 721 12.24 -24.33 8.08
N PHE A 722 10.96 -24.16 7.79
CA PHE A 722 9.85 -24.79 8.50
C PHE A 722 8.76 -25.23 7.52
N SER A 723 8.00 -26.27 7.87
CA SER A 723 6.98 -26.83 6.99
C SER A 723 5.60 -26.30 7.34
N VAL A 724 4.87 -25.81 6.33
CA VAL A 724 3.43 -25.51 6.43
C VAL A 724 2.67 -26.64 5.76
N THR A 725 2.02 -27.48 6.56
CA THR A 725 1.28 -28.65 6.06
C THR A 725 -0.16 -28.31 5.63
N ASP A 726 -0.64 -27.13 6.00
CA ASP A 726 -2.00 -26.69 5.67
C ASP A 726 -2.12 -26.39 4.17
N LYS A 727 -3.29 -26.69 3.60
CA LYS A 727 -3.62 -26.28 2.21
C LYS A 727 -3.91 -24.79 2.10
N ILE A 728 -4.45 -24.21 3.17
CA ILE A 728 -4.69 -22.78 3.33
C ILE A 728 -3.91 -22.38 4.58
N PRO A 729 -2.78 -21.65 4.44
CA PRO A 729 -2.01 -21.20 5.58
C PRO A 729 -2.83 -20.28 6.49
N SER A 730 -2.42 -20.19 7.75
CA SER A 730 -2.98 -19.27 8.72
C SER A 730 -1.95 -18.20 9.05
N ASP A 731 -2.42 -17.05 9.51
CA ASP A 731 -1.57 -15.99 10.01
C ASP A 731 -0.74 -16.52 11.20
N THR A 732 0.46 -15.98 11.40
CA THR A 732 1.32 -16.33 12.53
C THR A 732 2.11 -15.12 12.99
N PHE A 733 2.84 -15.27 14.08
CA PHE A 733 3.71 -14.25 14.63
C PHE A 733 5.09 -14.81 14.89
N LEU A 734 6.11 -14.16 14.34
CA LEU A 734 7.48 -14.45 14.70
C LEU A 734 7.77 -13.91 16.09
N LEU A 735 8.10 -14.80 17.01
CA LEU A 735 8.63 -14.51 18.34
C LEU A 735 10.15 -14.71 18.34
N PRO A 736 10.96 -13.64 18.36
CA PRO A 736 12.41 -13.71 18.36
C PRO A 736 12.97 -14.11 19.75
N THR A 737 12.65 -15.31 20.21
CA THR A 737 13.10 -15.89 21.49
C THR A 737 13.89 -17.17 21.27
N THR A 738 14.71 -17.56 22.25
CA THR A 738 15.44 -18.83 22.29
C THR A 738 14.75 -19.82 23.24
N ILE A 739 15.07 -21.11 23.09
CA ILE A 739 14.56 -22.21 23.96
C ILE A 739 14.87 -21.98 25.45
N THR A 740 15.90 -21.18 25.77
CA THR A 740 16.25 -20.81 27.15
C THR A 740 15.64 -19.47 27.59
N ASN A 741 14.59 -18.98 26.92
CA ASN A 741 13.87 -17.73 27.20
C ASN A 741 14.70 -16.43 27.05
N GLY A 742 15.77 -16.45 26.26
CA GLY A 742 16.53 -15.24 25.89
C GLY A 742 16.06 -14.66 24.56
N TYR A 743 15.89 -13.34 24.47
CA TYR A 743 15.49 -12.68 23.23
C TYR A 743 16.65 -12.44 22.26
N TRP A 744 16.36 -12.52 20.97
CA TRP A 744 17.22 -11.93 19.93
C TRP A 744 17.24 -10.42 20.12
N PRO A 745 18.41 -9.77 20.22
CA PRO A 745 18.47 -8.37 20.62
C PRO A 745 17.84 -7.42 19.60
N LYS A 746 18.34 -7.38 18.36
CA LYS A 746 17.85 -6.42 17.36
C LYS A 746 18.19 -6.87 15.96
N GLY A 747 17.23 -6.76 15.04
CA GLY A 747 17.49 -7.08 13.65
C GLY A 747 16.31 -6.88 12.72
N VAL A 748 16.38 -7.55 11.57
CA VAL A 748 15.35 -7.57 10.53
C VAL A 748 15.00 -9.03 10.24
N ALA A 749 13.71 -9.33 10.09
CA ALA A 749 13.25 -10.69 9.82
C ALA A 749 12.54 -10.79 8.47
N TYR A 750 12.66 -11.95 7.85
CA TYR A 750 12.05 -12.26 6.56
C TYR A 750 11.39 -13.62 6.58
N ILE A 751 10.21 -13.72 5.98
CA ILE A 751 9.54 -14.99 5.73
C ILE A 751 9.43 -15.19 4.22
N ASN A 752 9.92 -16.32 3.72
CA ASN A 752 10.19 -16.49 2.31
C ASN A 752 11.02 -15.31 1.76
N GLN A 753 10.50 -14.60 0.76
CA GLN A 753 11.14 -13.40 0.20
C GLN A 753 10.72 -12.09 0.88
N TYR A 754 9.71 -12.11 1.76
CA TYR A 754 9.06 -10.90 2.27
C TYR A 754 9.72 -10.38 3.54
N ASN A 755 10.02 -9.09 3.56
CA ASN A 755 10.60 -8.39 4.71
C ASN A 755 9.51 -8.04 5.74
N LEU A 756 9.49 -8.76 6.87
CA LEU A 756 8.53 -8.53 7.95
C LEU A 756 8.78 -7.22 8.71
N GLY A 757 9.98 -6.65 8.58
CA GLY A 757 10.41 -5.45 9.27
C GLY A 757 11.34 -5.73 10.45
N ARG A 758 11.45 -4.74 11.34
CA ARG A 758 12.47 -4.69 12.40
C ARG A 758 11.96 -5.34 13.69
N TYR A 759 12.77 -6.17 14.33
CA TYR A 759 12.52 -6.62 15.71
C TYR A 759 13.49 -5.96 16.69
N TRP A 760 13.00 -5.65 17.90
CA TRP A 760 13.83 -5.17 19.00
C TRP A 760 13.26 -5.56 20.39
N PRO A 761 13.00 -6.86 20.63
CA PRO A 761 12.28 -7.33 21.81
C PRO A 761 13.02 -7.06 23.12
N VAL A 762 14.35 -6.91 23.14
CA VAL A 762 15.08 -6.52 24.37
C VAL A 762 14.69 -5.12 24.84
N VAL A 763 14.26 -4.24 23.92
CA VAL A 763 13.80 -2.87 24.22
C VAL A 763 12.26 -2.80 24.34
N GLY A 764 11.51 -3.48 23.47
CA GLY A 764 10.03 -3.44 23.48
C GLY A 764 9.45 -2.09 23.03
N PRO A 765 8.13 -1.89 23.06
CA PRO A 765 7.14 -2.77 23.70
C PRO A 765 6.76 -3.95 22.81
N GLN A 766 6.89 -3.78 21.49
CA GLN A 766 6.72 -4.87 20.52
C GLN A 766 7.79 -5.94 20.70
N VAL A 767 7.34 -7.20 20.76
CA VAL A 767 8.22 -8.38 20.81
C VAL A 767 8.04 -9.23 19.56
N THR A 768 6.79 -9.48 19.16
CA THR A 768 6.47 -10.31 17.99
C THR A 768 6.34 -9.51 16.70
N LEU A 769 6.69 -10.12 15.56
CA LEU A 769 6.40 -9.58 14.22
C LEU A 769 5.26 -10.35 13.56
N TYR A 770 4.28 -9.63 13.01
CA TYR A 770 3.18 -10.25 12.25
C TYR A 770 3.68 -10.84 10.93
N ALA A 771 3.32 -12.10 10.67
CA ALA A 771 3.60 -12.80 9.43
C ALA A 771 2.26 -13.22 8.78
N PRO A 772 1.81 -12.51 7.73
CA PRO A 772 0.51 -12.74 7.13
C PRO A 772 0.47 -14.03 6.30
N ALA A 773 -0.67 -14.73 6.32
CA ALA A 773 -0.85 -16.00 5.63
C ALA A 773 -0.56 -15.98 4.11
N PRO A 774 -0.91 -14.91 3.35
CA PRO A 774 -0.56 -14.79 1.92
C PRO A 774 0.93 -14.92 1.62
N TRP A 775 1.79 -14.65 2.61
CA TRP A 775 3.25 -14.74 2.44
C TRP A 775 3.80 -16.12 2.76
N LEU A 776 2.95 -17.07 3.17
CA LEU A 776 3.29 -18.47 3.40
C LEU A 776 2.94 -19.33 2.18
N LYS A 777 3.85 -20.22 1.81
CA LYS A 777 3.65 -21.22 0.76
C LYS A 777 2.83 -22.40 1.34
N PRO A 778 1.66 -22.72 0.75
CA PRO A 778 0.82 -23.82 1.21
C PRO A 778 1.46 -25.17 0.93
N SER A 779 1.25 -26.13 1.83
CA SER A 779 1.73 -27.52 1.66
C SER A 779 3.20 -27.64 1.26
N ALA A 780 4.04 -26.72 1.75
CA ALA A 780 5.42 -26.56 1.32
C ALA A 780 6.35 -26.14 2.46
N ASN A 781 7.65 -26.26 2.21
CA ASN A 781 8.66 -25.65 3.06
C ASN A 781 8.73 -24.14 2.82
N ASN A 782 8.81 -23.41 3.92
CA ASN A 782 8.95 -21.97 3.99
C ASN A 782 10.31 -21.66 4.61
N SER A 783 10.93 -20.57 4.19
CA SER A 783 12.20 -20.09 4.76
C SER A 783 11.95 -18.97 5.76
N LEU A 784 12.79 -18.92 6.78
CA LEU A 784 12.85 -17.84 7.76
C LEU A 784 14.29 -17.35 7.83
N THR A 785 14.51 -16.07 7.59
CA THR A 785 15.84 -15.45 7.61
C THR A 785 15.85 -14.29 8.61
N MET A 786 16.90 -14.25 9.44
CA MET A 786 17.13 -13.23 10.46
C MET A 786 18.45 -12.53 10.16
N VAL A 787 18.41 -11.22 9.97
CA VAL A 787 19.60 -10.36 9.97
C VAL A 787 19.74 -9.81 11.40
N GLU A 788 20.51 -10.49 12.24
CA GLU A 788 20.79 -10.11 13.62
C GLU A 788 21.93 -9.10 13.65
N LEU A 789 21.72 -7.98 14.34
CA LEU A 789 22.60 -6.82 14.25
C LEU A 789 23.46 -6.59 15.50
N GLN A 790 23.19 -7.25 16.62
CA GLN A 790 23.94 -7.00 17.86
C GLN A 790 24.66 -8.25 18.32
N SER A 791 23.92 -9.28 18.71
CA SER A 791 24.54 -10.49 19.23
C SER A 791 23.60 -11.67 19.13
N SER A 792 24.13 -12.82 18.70
CA SER A 792 23.41 -14.08 18.72
C SER A 792 23.09 -14.48 20.16
N PRO A 793 21.81 -14.70 20.51
CA PRO A 793 21.44 -15.13 21.86
C PRO A 793 21.87 -16.58 22.17
N CYS A 794 22.36 -17.31 21.15
CA CYS A 794 22.88 -18.67 21.29
C CYS A 794 24.41 -18.73 21.51
N GLY A 795 25.04 -17.59 21.80
CA GLY A 795 26.47 -17.51 22.06
C GLY A 795 27.29 -17.99 20.86
N THR A 796 28.37 -18.73 21.11
CA THR A 796 29.30 -19.22 20.07
C THR A 796 28.74 -20.33 19.17
N GLN A 797 27.48 -20.73 19.35
CA GLN A 797 26.85 -21.71 18.47
C GLN A 797 26.46 -21.07 17.14
N THR A 798 26.77 -21.76 16.05
CA THR A 798 26.34 -21.37 14.68
C THR A 798 24.90 -21.76 14.39
N THR A 799 24.21 -22.39 15.35
CA THR A 799 22.79 -22.73 15.29
C THR A 799 22.05 -21.98 16.38
N CYS A 800 20.87 -21.47 16.07
CA CYS A 800 20.01 -20.78 17.01
C CYS A 800 18.53 -21.03 16.68
N SER A 801 17.60 -20.60 17.53
CA SER A 801 16.17 -20.86 17.31
C SER A 801 15.32 -19.62 17.54
N VAL A 802 14.13 -19.66 16.94
CA VAL A 802 13.02 -18.71 17.11
C VAL A 802 11.72 -19.51 17.15
N GLU A 803 10.61 -18.85 17.50
CA GLU A 803 9.29 -19.48 17.51
C GLU A 803 8.30 -18.75 16.60
N LEU A 804 7.41 -19.51 15.98
CA LEU A 804 6.22 -19.01 15.29
C LEU A 804 5.00 -19.33 16.15
N VAL A 805 4.37 -18.30 16.71
CA VAL A 805 3.24 -18.39 17.66
C VAL A 805 1.94 -17.87 17.04
N ASP A 806 0.80 -18.10 17.68
CA ASP A 806 -0.53 -17.69 17.22
C ASP A 806 -1.08 -16.41 17.87
N TYR A 807 -0.27 -15.73 18.70
CA TYR A 807 -0.64 -14.48 19.36
C TYR A 807 0.44 -13.40 19.24
N PRO A 808 0.05 -12.12 19.18
CA PRO A 808 1.00 -11.02 19.26
C PRO A 808 1.41 -10.73 20.71
N ILE A 809 2.60 -10.18 20.88
CA ILE A 809 3.09 -9.56 22.12
C ILE A 809 3.54 -8.14 21.76
N LEU A 810 2.70 -7.16 22.09
CA LEU A 810 2.92 -5.74 21.78
C LEU A 810 3.19 -4.89 23.03
N ASP A 811 2.98 -5.43 24.22
CA ASP A 811 2.90 -4.70 25.49
C ASP A 811 3.95 -5.15 26.52
N LYS A 812 5.11 -5.64 26.06
CA LYS A 812 6.20 -6.00 26.98
C LYS A 812 6.54 -4.80 27.87
N PRO A 813 6.68 -4.97 29.21
CA PRO A 813 7.07 -3.89 30.10
C PRO A 813 8.36 -3.20 29.65
N THR A 814 8.33 -1.87 29.61
CA THR A 814 9.45 -1.00 29.23
C THR A 814 9.79 -0.02 30.36
N LEU A 815 10.91 0.70 30.22
CA LEU A 815 11.38 1.66 31.22
C LEU A 815 10.67 3.03 31.14
N PHE A 816 10.07 3.37 30.00
CA PHE A 816 9.46 4.68 29.76
C PHE A 816 7.95 4.56 29.52
N GLU A 817 7.17 5.43 30.17
CA GLU A 817 5.73 5.55 29.92
C GLU A 817 5.46 6.06 28.49
N ALA A 818 4.39 5.57 27.87
CA ALA A 818 3.97 6.02 26.54
C ALA A 818 3.83 7.56 26.48
N PRO A 819 4.16 8.22 25.36
CA PRO A 819 3.87 9.63 25.20
C PRO A 819 2.37 9.88 25.41
N ILE A 820 2.01 10.68 26.41
CA ILE A 820 0.62 10.97 26.76
C ILE A 820 -0.12 11.52 25.54
N LEU A 821 -1.27 10.91 25.23
CA LEU A 821 -2.24 11.18 24.14
C LEU A 821 -2.49 12.66 23.78
N TYR A 822 -2.25 13.57 24.71
CA TYR A 822 -2.60 15.00 24.57
C TYR A 822 -1.38 15.94 24.50
N LYS A 823 -0.15 15.41 24.49
CA LYS A 823 1.06 16.23 24.57
C LYS A 823 1.75 16.54 23.24
N ARG A 824 1.34 15.95 22.11
CA ARG A 824 1.72 16.49 20.78
C ARG A 824 1.11 17.88 20.54
N GLN A 825 0.00 18.23 21.21
CA GLN A 825 -0.64 19.54 21.10
C GLN A 825 0.03 20.68 21.93
N HIS A 826 1.09 20.42 22.71
CA HIS A 826 1.61 21.41 23.67
C HIS A 826 3.14 21.54 23.76
N ARG A 827 3.91 20.94 22.86
CA ARG A 827 5.37 21.19 22.80
C ARG A 827 5.74 21.86 21.49
N ASP A 828 5.77 23.19 21.52
CA ASP A 828 6.99 23.96 21.31
C ASP A 828 6.67 25.46 21.35
N ASN A 829 6.94 26.11 22.50
CA ASN A 829 7.06 27.57 22.57
C ASN A 829 7.91 28.07 23.75
N HIS A 830 8.86 27.26 24.25
CA HIS A 830 9.89 27.73 25.17
C HIS A 830 11.24 27.08 24.87
N LEU A 831 11.85 27.48 23.75
CA LEU A 831 13.29 27.70 23.76
C LEU A 831 13.49 29.12 24.27
N SER A 832 13.77 29.22 25.56
CA SER A 832 14.18 30.43 26.24
C SER A 832 15.43 31.01 25.57
N ASP A 833 15.41 32.32 25.32
CA ASP A 833 16.62 33.14 25.25
C ASP A 833 17.56 32.79 26.42
N ASN A 834 18.74 32.27 26.08
CA ASN A 834 20.04 32.50 26.74
C ASN A 834 21.17 31.83 25.95
#